data_AF-A0A9E4NQD7-F1
#
_entry.id   AF-A0A9E4NQD7-F1
#
_cell.length_a   1.000
_cell.length_b   1.000
_cell.length_c   1.000
_cell.angle_alpha   90.00
_cell.angle_beta   90.00
_cell.angle_gamma   90.00
#
_symmetry.space_group_name_H-M   'P 1'
#
loop_
_entity.id
_entity.type
_entity.pdbx_description
1 polymer ?
#
loop_
_entity_poly.entity_id
_entity_poly.type
_entity_poly.pdbx_seq_one_letter_code
_entity_poly.pdbx_strand_id
1 'polypeptide(L)'
;MHNVLLRSIWLAAVLISSASADLLSDSAPGYGELGYTLPAIGSYSLPALGEAGNGTVLNGDGKQQSLHDLFNDRYALLAFIYSTCSDVNGCPLSSHVFYKIKSAMKRDAELADRLKLISLSFDPEVDTPEVMKLYANNFRYAGSEGEWQFITTASHQALQPILQSYNQVIQREVDSSGKASVGYSHVLRVFLIDPQKRIRNIYSVDFLHHDLIINDVKTLLMQAQNQGRLLKAALSLPESSKLSKPGDDKQGYEQESYVTRSLDLELRQGQAADLISFIEKPPLGLPPVPVPGNNPISREKIELGRKLFYDRRLSLNDTFSCAMCHVPEQGFTSNELAMAVGIEGRSVRRNSPTIYNSAYAALLFHDGREQTLEQQVWGPLLARNEMANPSIGYVLEKIRKIDDYEGSFEAAFDGRGVSMETLGMAIASYERALVSGSSPFDHWYYGDDKQALPASAQRGFELFVGKAGCVACHHIGDKHALFSDNALHNTGIGYRESMGIVPETQPVTVAPGVTLQIDRSVIEQVGEPAPTDVGLYEVTQNPNDRWKYKTPSLRNVALTAPYMHNGSFSTLREVVEFYDNGGVANELLDPLIRPLGLNESEKQDLVTFMQSLTGGNVDTLVADAFAAPVSDVGKGDPSWVHGTDVEVR
;
A
#
# COMPACT_ATOMS: atom_id res chain seq x y z
N MET A 1 -48.42 74.83 9.75
CA MET A 1 -49.80 74.75 10.26
C MET A 1 -50.33 73.37 9.92
N HIS A 2 -51.04 72.75 10.87
CA HIS A 2 -51.44 71.34 11.00
C HIS A 2 -50.32 70.41 11.51
N ASN A 3 -50.19 70.28 12.84
CA ASN A 3 -50.94 69.38 13.76
C ASN A 3 -50.30 67.97 13.75
N VAL A 4 -50.06 67.26 14.85
CA VAL A 4 -50.39 67.39 16.27
C VAL A 4 -49.65 66.21 16.97
N LEU A 5 -49.25 66.43 18.22
CA LEU A 5 -49.01 65.47 19.32
C LEU A 5 -48.75 63.98 19.00
N LEU A 6 -47.63 63.43 19.51
CA LEU A 6 -47.58 62.74 20.83
C LEU A 6 -46.20 62.08 21.00
N ARG A 7 -45.34 62.73 21.79
CA ARG A 7 -44.34 62.03 22.60
C ARG A 7 -45.06 61.48 23.83
N SER A 8 -44.62 60.31 24.29
CA SER A 8 -44.89 59.65 25.59
C SER A 8 -45.79 58.41 25.55
N ILE A 9 -45.28 57.30 25.01
CA ILE A 9 -45.42 56.01 25.69
C ILE A 9 -44.01 55.39 25.75
N TRP A 10 -43.55 55.27 26.99
CA TRP A 10 -42.31 54.65 27.44
C TRP A 10 -42.32 53.14 27.20
N LEU A 11 -41.12 52.57 27.06
CA LEU A 11 -40.71 51.22 27.50
C LEU A 11 -41.68 50.07 27.24
N ALA A 12 -41.50 49.35 26.13
CA ALA A 12 -41.62 47.88 26.03
C ALA A 12 -41.48 47.42 24.58
N ALA A 13 -40.28 47.49 23.98
CA ALA A 13 -40.00 46.79 22.72
C ALA A 13 -38.51 46.59 22.41
N VAL A 14 -37.60 46.83 23.35
CA VAL A 14 -36.18 46.44 23.20
C VAL A 14 -35.98 45.19 24.04
N LEU A 15 -36.44 44.05 23.53
CA LEU A 15 -36.05 42.71 24.05
C LEU A 15 -36.44 41.53 23.13
N ILE A 16 -36.84 41.76 21.87
CA ILE A 16 -37.15 40.67 20.95
C ILE A 16 -36.57 40.99 19.56
N SER A 17 -35.25 40.90 19.42
CA SER A 17 -34.64 40.75 18.08
C SER A 17 -33.26 40.09 18.08
N SER A 18 -32.70 39.70 19.24
CA SER A 18 -31.46 38.93 19.30
C SER A 18 -31.67 37.41 19.45
N ALA A 19 -32.91 36.93 19.57
CA ALA A 19 -33.19 35.52 19.84
C ALA A 19 -33.23 34.62 18.59
N SER A 20 -33.00 35.14 17.38
CA SER A 20 -33.14 34.35 16.13
C SER A 20 -31.82 33.93 15.50
N ALA A 21 -30.69 34.53 15.88
CA ALA A 21 -29.37 34.21 15.33
C ALA A 21 -28.60 33.17 16.17
N ASP A 22 -28.89 33.07 17.47
CA ASP A 22 -28.17 32.20 18.41
C ASP A 22 -28.77 30.80 18.56
N LEU A 23 -29.83 30.45 17.81
CA LEU A 23 -30.46 29.11 17.89
C LEU A 23 -29.88 28.07 16.90
N LEU A 24 -28.96 28.47 16.01
CA LEU A 24 -28.38 27.57 15.00
C LEU A 24 -26.89 27.26 15.21
N SER A 25 -26.16 28.03 16.02
CA SER A 25 -24.75 27.74 16.37
C SER A 25 -24.58 26.54 17.29
N ASP A 26 -25.65 26.14 18.01
CA ASP A 26 -25.64 25.01 18.95
C ASP A 26 -25.86 23.63 18.29
N SER A 27 -26.10 23.58 16.96
CA SER A 27 -26.52 22.35 16.29
C SER A 27 -25.39 21.38 15.90
N ALA A 28 -24.13 21.83 15.92
CA ALA A 28 -22.95 21.00 15.61
C ALA A 28 -21.72 21.48 16.41
N PRO A 29 -21.56 21.04 17.67
CA PRO A 29 -20.41 21.39 18.50
C PRO A 29 -19.09 20.98 17.83
N GLY A 30 -18.15 21.93 17.69
CA GLY A 30 -16.85 21.69 17.05
C GLY A 30 -16.78 22.00 15.55
N TYR A 31 -17.90 22.36 14.91
CA TYR A 31 -17.88 22.83 13.52
C TYR A 31 -17.42 24.29 13.44
N GLY A 32 -16.28 24.54 12.80
CA GLY A 32 -15.67 25.86 12.65
C GLY A 32 -15.05 26.08 11.27
N GLU A 33 -14.27 27.15 11.11
CA GLU A 33 -13.50 27.37 9.87
C GLU A 33 -12.46 26.26 9.66
N LEU A 34 -12.16 25.94 8.39
CA LEU A 34 -11.08 24.99 8.06
C LEU A 34 -9.75 25.52 8.59
N GLY A 35 -9.07 24.73 9.43
CA GLY A 35 -7.74 25.06 9.97
C GLY A 35 -6.59 24.98 8.95
N TYR A 36 -6.90 24.84 7.66
CA TYR A 36 -5.94 24.74 6.57
C TYR A 36 -6.50 25.38 5.29
N THR A 37 -5.60 25.76 4.39
CA THR A 37 -5.96 26.33 3.09
C THR A 37 -6.36 25.23 2.12
N LEU A 38 -7.54 25.36 1.49
CA LEU A 38 -7.98 24.43 0.46
C LEU A 38 -7.11 24.52 -0.81
N PRO A 39 -6.87 23.39 -1.50
CA PRO A 39 -6.19 23.40 -2.78
C PRO A 39 -7.02 24.17 -3.83
N ALA A 40 -6.34 24.81 -4.79
CA ALA A 40 -7.00 25.55 -5.85
C ALA A 40 -7.95 24.66 -6.66
N ILE A 41 -9.14 25.17 -7.01
CA ILE A 41 -10.12 24.47 -7.83
C ILE A 41 -9.45 23.99 -9.14
N GLY A 42 -9.59 22.70 -9.46
CA GLY A 42 -9.01 22.11 -10.67
C GLY A 42 -7.53 21.69 -10.56
N SER A 43 -6.85 21.99 -9.44
CA SER A 43 -5.43 21.61 -9.25
C SER A 43 -5.22 20.14 -8.87
N TYR A 44 -6.30 19.41 -8.59
CA TYR A 44 -6.29 17.99 -8.21
C TYR A 44 -7.42 17.24 -8.94
N SER A 45 -7.39 15.91 -8.88
CA SER A 45 -8.43 15.05 -9.45
C SER A 45 -9.08 14.16 -8.41
N LEU A 46 -10.39 13.99 -8.54
CA LEU A 46 -11.19 13.09 -7.71
C LEU A 46 -11.49 11.84 -8.53
N PRO A 47 -10.74 10.73 -8.40
CA PRO A 47 -11.00 9.51 -9.18
C PRO A 47 -12.37 8.90 -8.82
N ALA A 48 -12.83 7.94 -9.62
CA ALA A 48 -13.98 7.14 -9.23
C ALA A 48 -13.53 6.11 -8.17
N LEU A 49 -14.17 6.12 -7.00
CA LEU A 49 -13.91 5.20 -5.88
C LEU A 49 -14.74 3.91 -5.97
N GLY A 50 -15.73 3.88 -6.88
CA GLY A 50 -16.64 2.77 -7.09
C GLY A 50 -17.97 3.23 -7.68
N GLU A 51 -18.86 2.28 -7.96
CA GLU A 51 -20.21 2.54 -8.45
C GLU A 51 -21.16 2.85 -7.28
N ALA A 52 -22.02 3.85 -7.46
CA ALA A 52 -23.04 4.19 -6.49
C ALA A 52 -24.15 3.13 -6.51
N GLY A 53 -24.48 2.58 -5.35
CA GLY A 53 -25.54 1.59 -5.21
C GLY A 53 -26.93 2.10 -5.61
N ASN A 54 -27.75 1.20 -6.16
CA ASN A 54 -29.16 1.49 -6.48
C ASN A 54 -30.12 0.80 -5.50
N GLY A 55 -31.36 1.27 -5.47
CA GLY A 55 -32.45 0.63 -4.75
C GLY A 55 -33.74 1.41 -4.87
N THR A 56 -34.81 0.82 -4.35
CA THR A 56 -36.15 1.39 -4.44
C THR A 56 -36.44 2.28 -3.23
N VAL A 57 -36.70 3.57 -3.48
CA VAL A 57 -36.92 4.59 -2.45
C VAL A 57 -38.29 5.26 -2.61
N LEU A 58 -38.78 5.87 -1.52
CA LEU A 58 -40.00 6.66 -1.45
C LEU A 58 -39.63 8.12 -1.18
N ASN A 59 -40.18 9.05 -1.96
CA ASN A 59 -40.07 10.48 -1.67
C ASN A 59 -41.10 10.92 -0.61
N GLY A 60 -41.05 12.19 -0.19
CA GLY A 60 -41.97 12.76 0.80
C GLY A 60 -43.45 12.79 0.39
N ASP A 61 -43.81 12.47 -0.86
CA ASP A 61 -45.19 12.30 -1.32
C ASP A 61 -45.60 10.81 -1.43
N GLY A 62 -44.75 9.90 -0.94
CA GLY A 62 -44.98 8.45 -0.97
C GLY A 62 -44.81 7.81 -2.35
N LYS A 63 -44.29 8.55 -3.34
CA LYS A 63 -44.05 8.03 -4.69
C LYS A 63 -42.77 7.19 -4.71
N GLN A 64 -42.90 5.98 -5.23
CA GLN A 64 -41.79 5.06 -5.44
C GLN A 64 -40.96 5.43 -6.67
N GLN A 65 -39.63 5.38 -6.53
CA GLN A 65 -38.67 5.61 -7.62
C GLN A 65 -37.33 4.92 -7.32
N SER A 66 -36.45 4.83 -8.31
CA SER A 66 -35.11 4.28 -8.12
C SER A 66 -34.17 5.37 -7.57
N LEU A 67 -33.24 4.99 -6.67
CA LEU A 67 -32.26 5.91 -6.10
C LEU A 67 -31.38 6.54 -7.18
N HIS A 68 -31.04 5.78 -8.22
CA HIS A 68 -30.31 6.30 -9.39
C HIS A 68 -31.07 7.37 -10.15
N ASP A 69 -32.40 7.28 -10.19
CA ASP A 69 -33.24 8.27 -10.87
C ASP A 69 -33.18 9.61 -10.14
N LEU A 70 -32.80 9.62 -8.86
CA LEU A 70 -32.64 10.86 -8.10
C LEU A 70 -31.38 11.62 -8.48
N PHE A 71 -30.31 10.94 -8.90
CA PHE A 71 -29.03 11.55 -9.28
C PHE A 71 -29.14 12.38 -10.56
N ASN A 72 -29.94 11.95 -11.55
CA ASN A 72 -30.37 12.73 -12.74
C ASN A 72 -29.27 13.58 -13.40
N ASP A 73 -28.36 12.98 -14.19
CA ASP A 73 -27.27 13.63 -14.96
C ASP A 73 -26.48 14.74 -14.22
N ARG A 74 -26.57 14.78 -12.89
CA ARG A 74 -26.04 15.80 -12.00
C ARG A 74 -25.19 15.16 -10.92
N TYR A 75 -24.35 15.97 -10.30
CA TYR A 75 -23.64 15.53 -9.12
C TYR A 75 -24.63 15.40 -7.96
N ALA A 76 -24.48 14.38 -7.13
CA ALA A 76 -25.34 14.15 -5.97
C ALA A 76 -24.50 14.00 -4.70
N LEU A 77 -24.92 14.66 -3.62
CA LEU A 77 -24.45 14.39 -2.27
C LEU A 77 -25.49 13.55 -1.55
N LEU A 78 -25.13 12.32 -1.22
CA LEU A 78 -25.98 11.36 -0.52
C LEU A 78 -25.54 11.22 0.93
N ALA A 79 -26.42 11.54 1.86
CA ALA A 79 -26.25 11.31 3.30
C ALA A 79 -27.30 10.34 3.82
N PHE A 80 -26.90 9.48 4.76
CA PHE A 80 -27.80 8.60 5.49
C PHE A 80 -28.14 9.25 6.84
N ILE A 81 -29.43 9.41 7.14
CA ILE A 81 -29.92 10.07 8.37
C ILE A 81 -31.08 9.30 9.00
N TYR A 82 -31.60 9.78 10.12
CA TYR A 82 -32.92 9.42 10.64
C TYR A 82 -33.47 10.54 11.54
N SER A 83 -34.79 10.72 11.60
CA SER A 83 -35.38 11.92 12.22
C SER A 83 -35.23 11.98 13.75
N THR A 84 -35.05 10.83 14.40
CA THR A 84 -34.90 10.70 15.86
C THR A 84 -33.44 10.67 16.32
N CYS A 85 -32.49 10.98 15.44
CA CYS A 85 -31.06 10.99 15.77
C CYS A 85 -30.72 12.04 16.82
N SER A 86 -30.11 11.60 17.93
CA SER A 86 -29.60 12.46 19.00
C SER A 86 -28.09 12.66 18.97
N ASP A 87 -27.35 12.00 18.07
CA ASP A 87 -25.90 12.19 17.93
C ASP A 87 -25.60 13.50 17.22
N VAL A 88 -25.10 14.49 17.97
CA VAL A 88 -24.75 15.83 17.48
C VAL A 88 -23.66 15.81 16.40
N ASN A 89 -22.80 14.79 16.37
CA ASN A 89 -21.75 14.61 15.35
C ASN A 89 -22.22 13.73 14.18
N GLY A 90 -23.48 13.29 14.18
CA GLY A 90 -24.12 12.49 13.14
C GLY A 90 -25.06 13.31 12.26
N CYS A 91 -26.36 13.06 12.40
CA CYS A 91 -27.39 13.67 11.54
C CYS A 91 -27.49 15.21 11.62
N PRO A 92 -27.38 15.85 12.81
CA PRO A 92 -27.35 17.31 12.94
C PRO A 92 -26.18 17.94 12.19
N LEU A 93 -24.96 17.39 12.31
CA LEU A 93 -23.79 17.85 11.57
C LEU A 93 -23.99 17.73 10.04
N SER A 94 -24.41 16.56 9.55
CA SER A 94 -24.67 16.39 8.11
C SER A 94 -25.74 17.34 7.59
N SER A 95 -26.82 17.55 8.36
CA SER A 95 -27.88 18.48 8.00
C SER A 95 -27.41 19.93 8.01
N HIS A 96 -26.54 20.31 8.95
CA HIS A 96 -25.92 21.62 9.01
C HIS A 96 -25.02 21.89 7.79
N VAL A 97 -24.20 20.91 7.40
CA VAL A 97 -23.31 21.02 6.24
C VAL A 97 -24.12 21.12 4.94
N PHE A 98 -25.14 20.29 4.77
CA PHE A 98 -26.05 20.37 3.61
C PHE A 98 -26.79 21.72 3.56
N TYR A 99 -27.19 22.26 4.71
CA TYR A 99 -27.75 23.60 4.81
C TYR A 99 -26.76 24.69 4.35
N LYS A 100 -25.49 24.62 4.77
CA LYS A 100 -24.44 25.56 4.35
C LYS A 100 -24.16 25.47 2.85
N ILE A 101 -24.11 24.26 2.29
CA ILE A 101 -23.97 24.03 0.84
C ILE A 101 -25.17 24.61 0.09
N LYS A 102 -26.40 24.34 0.54
CA LYS A 102 -27.61 24.91 -0.06
C LYS A 102 -27.63 26.45 0.00
N SER A 103 -27.15 27.02 1.10
CA SER A 103 -26.98 28.48 1.23
C SER A 103 -25.90 29.04 0.30
N ALA A 104 -24.88 28.25 -0.04
CA ALA A 104 -23.89 28.61 -1.06
C ALA A 104 -24.47 28.49 -2.49
N MET A 105 -25.30 27.48 -2.77
CA MET A 105 -26.00 27.31 -4.05
C MET A 105 -26.88 28.52 -4.39
N LYS A 106 -27.51 29.16 -3.39
CA LYS A 106 -28.25 30.43 -3.58
C LYS A 106 -27.40 31.57 -4.18
N ARG A 107 -26.08 31.52 -4.01
CA ARG A 107 -25.13 32.54 -4.50
C ARG A 107 -24.36 32.05 -5.73
N ASP A 108 -24.56 30.81 -6.15
CA ASP A 108 -23.81 30.13 -7.20
C ASP A 108 -24.78 29.31 -8.06
N ALA A 109 -25.30 29.93 -9.12
CA ALA A 109 -26.32 29.33 -9.98
C ALA A 109 -25.80 28.09 -10.73
N GLU A 110 -24.51 28.01 -11.05
CA GLU A 110 -23.90 26.84 -11.69
C GLU A 110 -23.87 25.66 -10.72
N LEU A 111 -23.47 25.92 -9.47
CA LEU A 111 -23.54 24.90 -8.41
C LEU A 111 -24.99 24.47 -8.15
N ALA A 112 -25.94 25.41 -8.13
CA ALA A 112 -27.36 25.13 -7.92
C ALA A 112 -27.99 24.26 -9.02
N ASP A 113 -27.58 24.50 -10.27
CA ASP A 113 -28.03 23.71 -11.41
C ASP A 113 -27.41 22.31 -11.38
N ARG A 114 -26.11 22.18 -11.05
CA ARG A 114 -25.34 20.95 -11.27
C ARG A 114 -25.20 20.02 -10.07
N LEU A 115 -25.56 20.45 -8.85
CA LEU A 115 -25.47 19.67 -7.62
C LEU A 115 -26.86 19.40 -7.02
N LYS A 116 -27.08 18.17 -6.57
CA LYS A 116 -28.25 17.74 -5.79
C LYS A 116 -27.86 17.28 -4.40
N LEU A 117 -28.72 17.54 -3.44
CA LEU A 117 -28.58 17.06 -2.07
C LEU A 117 -29.66 16.00 -1.78
N ILE A 118 -29.26 14.87 -1.21
CA ILE A 118 -30.17 13.74 -0.90
C ILE A 118 -29.88 13.26 0.52
N SER A 119 -30.92 13.24 1.36
CA SER A 119 -30.89 12.67 2.70
C SER A 119 -31.82 11.46 2.75
N LEU A 120 -31.25 10.26 2.87
CA LEU A 120 -31.96 9.00 2.90
C LEU A 120 -32.08 8.50 4.34
N SER A 121 -33.31 8.25 4.79
CA SER A 121 -33.53 7.64 6.10
C SER A 121 -33.13 6.17 6.13
N PHE A 122 -32.48 5.74 7.22
CA PHE A 122 -32.29 4.32 7.51
C PHE A 122 -33.31 3.72 8.52
N ASP A 123 -34.30 4.50 8.97
CA ASP A 123 -35.36 4.04 9.87
C ASP A 123 -36.75 4.14 9.21
N PRO A 124 -37.06 3.32 8.19
CA PRO A 124 -38.32 3.40 7.47
C PRO A 124 -39.56 3.07 8.31
N GLU A 125 -39.40 2.53 9.54
CA GLU A 125 -40.51 2.29 10.47
C GLU A 125 -41.03 3.59 11.08
N VAL A 126 -40.12 4.52 11.42
CA VAL A 126 -40.45 5.82 12.03
C VAL A 126 -40.49 6.93 10.97
N ASP A 127 -39.54 6.91 10.03
CA ASP A 127 -39.36 7.94 9.03
C ASP A 127 -40.18 7.65 7.77
N THR A 128 -41.50 7.70 7.92
CA THR A 128 -42.43 7.59 6.79
C THR A 128 -42.25 8.78 5.82
N PRO A 129 -42.75 8.70 4.57
CA PRO A 129 -42.77 9.84 3.65
C PRO A 129 -43.25 11.15 4.26
N GLU A 130 -44.32 11.09 5.08
CA GLU A 130 -44.90 12.23 5.76
C GLU A 130 -43.93 12.81 6.81
N VAL A 131 -43.26 11.95 7.58
CA VAL A 131 -42.26 12.36 8.58
C VAL A 131 -41.05 12.99 7.89
N MET A 132 -40.55 12.40 6.81
CA MET A 132 -39.44 12.97 6.04
C MET A 132 -39.80 14.31 5.40
N LYS A 133 -41.05 14.48 4.96
CA LYS A 133 -41.56 15.77 4.46
C LYS A 133 -41.64 16.82 5.57
N LEU A 134 -42.03 16.42 6.78
CA LEU A 134 -42.03 17.31 7.95
C LEU A 134 -40.60 17.68 8.36
N TYR A 135 -39.69 16.72 8.42
CA TYR A 135 -38.27 16.94 8.71
C TYR A 135 -37.65 17.92 7.69
N ALA A 136 -37.94 17.73 6.40
CA ALA A 136 -37.50 18.63 5.33
C ALA A 136 -38.00 20.07 5.50
N ASN A 137 -39.19 20.28 6.08
CA ASN A 137 -39.76 21.61 6.27
C ASN A 137 -38.92 22.48 7.21
N ASN A 138 -38.16 21.85 8.12
CA ASN A 138 -37.23 22.53 9.01
C ASN A 138 -36.09 23.21 8.27
N PHE A 139 -35.85 22.92 6.98
CA PHE A 139 -34.76 23.52 6.20
C PHE A 139 -35.26 24.46 5.10
N ARG A 140 -36.56 24.80 5.07
CA ARG A 140 -37.15 25.71 4.07
C ARG A 140 -36.54 27.11 4.06
N TYR A 141 -36.01 27.58 5.19
CA TYR A 141 -35.36 28.88 5.30
C TYR A 141 -34.00 28.96 4.54
N ALA A 142 -33.46 27.82 4.09
CA ALA A 142 -32.27 27.76 3.23
C ALA A 142 -32.49 28.35 1.82
N GLY A 143 -33.74 28.63 1.44
CA GLY A 143 -34.11 29.19 0.14
C GLY A 143 -34.72 28.14 -0.81
N SER A 144 -35.26 28.64 -1.92
CA SER A 144 -35.90 27.84 -2.98
C SER A 144 -34.93 27.40 -4.09
N GLU A 145 -33.70 27.90 -4.08
CA GLU A 145 -32.66 27.54 -5.05
C GLU A 145 -31.87 26.32 -4.57
N GLY A 146 -31.55 25.41 -5.50
CA GLY A 146 -30.92 24.13 -5.20
C GLY A 146 -31.90 23.05 -4.72
N GLU A 147 -31.71 21.83 -5.20
CA GLU A 147 -32.56 20.68 -4.89
C GLU A 147 -32.02 19.92 -3.68
N TRP A 148 -32.83 19.80 -2.62
CA TRP A 148 -32.55 18.93 -1.47
C TRP A 148 -33.75 18.03 -1.19
N GLN A 149 -33.57 16.74 -1.42
CA GLN A 149 -34.60 15.73 -1.21
C GLN A 149 -34.37 14.94 0.08
N PHE A 150 -35.48 14.64 0.76
CA PHE A 150 -35.53 13.78 1.93
C PHE A 150 -36.37 12.56 1.56
N ILE A 151 -35.79 11.37 1.66
CA ILE A 151 -36.35 10.13 1.14
C ILE A 151 -36.25 9.02 2.19
N THR A 152 -37.06 7.98 2.03
CA THR A 152 -37.08 6.78 2.89
C THR A 152 -37.26 5.53 2.02
N THR A 153 -37.40 4.36 2.63
CA THR A 153 -37.74 3.11 1.91
C THR A 153 -39.06 2.54 2.43
N ALA A 154 -39.63 1.57 1.71
CA ALA A 154 -40.88 0.95 2.14
C ALA A 154 -40.75 0.05 3.38
N SER A 155 -39.53 -0.43 3.67
CA SER A 155 -39.22 -1.31 4.81
C SER A 155 -37.71 -1.49 4.97
N HIS A 156 -37.27 -2.01 6.12
CA HIS A 156 -35.87 -2.39 6.34
C HIS A 156 -35.35 -3.40 5.29
N GLN A 157 -36.20 -4.29 4.79
CA GLN A 157 -35.81 -5.24 3.74
C GLN A 157 -35.48 -4.54 2.41
N ALA A 158 -36.20 -3.46 2.08
CA ALA A 158 -35.92 -2.65 0.90
C ALA A 158 -34.67 -1.76 1.08
N LEU A 159 -34.36 -1.39 2.31
CA LEU A 159 -33.19 -0.59 2.67
C LEU A 159 -31.88 -1.39 2.68
N GLN A 160 -31.91 -2.64 3.11
CA GLN A 160 -30.71 -3.46 3.35
C GLN A 160 -29.74 -3.53 2.15
N PRO A 161 -30.21 -3.74 0.90
CA PRO A 161 -29.31 -3.79 -0.26
C PRO A 161 -28.63 -2.44 -0.52
N ILE A 162 -29.33 -1.32 -0.25
CA ILE A 162 -28.75 0.02 -0.35
C ILE A 162 -27.64 0.16 0.69
N LEU A 163 -27.90 -0.16 1.96
CA LEU A 163 -26.87 -0.08 3.01
C LEU A 163 -25.64 -0.93 2.69
N GLN A 164 -25.82 -2.15 2.20
CA GLN A 164 -24.71 -3.03 1.77
C GLN A 164 -23.90 -2.40 0.65
N SER A 165 -24.55 -1.84 -0.38
CA SER A 165 -23.86 -1.22 -1.52
C SER A 165 -23.02 0.01 -1.15
N TYR A 166 -23.37 0.70 -0.06
CA TYR A 166 -22.62 1.85 0.46
C TYR A 166 -21.78 1.50 1.70
N ASN A 167 -21.63 0.20 2.03
CA ASN A 167 -20.91 -0.29 3.22
C ASN A 167 -21.33 0.43 4.52
N GLN A 168 -22.64 0.64 4.69
CA GLN A 168 -23.25 1.25 5.87
C GLN A 168 -23.72 0.16 6.83
N VAL A 169 -22.99 -0.04 7.92
CA VAL A 169 -23.43 -0.94 9.00
C VAL A 169 -24.21 -0.11 10.02
N ILE A 170 -25.43 -0.54 10.31
CA ILE A 170 -26.29 0.04 11.34
C ILE A 170 -26.46 -0.97 12.48
N GLN A 171 -26.34 -0.51 13.73
CA GLN A 171 -26.64 -1.30 14.92
C GLN A 171 -27.73 -0.61 15.72
N ARG A 172 -28.87 -1.29 15.91
CA ARG A 172 -29.95 -0.75 16.75
C ARG A 172 -29.51 -0.80 18.21
N GLU A 173 -29.61 0.33 18.90
CA GLU A 173 -29.29 0.41 20.32
C GLU A 173 -30.31 -0.40 21.13
N VAL A 174 -29.89 -0.98 22.25
CA VAL A 174 -30.74 -1.78 23.13
C VAL A 174 -30.71 -1.11 24.51
N ASP A 175 -31.89 -0.93 25.11
CA ASP A 175 -32.00 -0.35 26.44
C ASP A 175 -31.51 -1.32 27.53
N SER A 176 -31.39 -0.84 28.77
CA SER A 176 -30.93 -1.62 29.93
C SER A 176 -31.83 -2.81 30.30
N SER A 177 -33.00 -2.94 29.67
CA SER A 177 -33.92 -4.07 29.84
C SER A 177 -33.81 -5.12 28.72
N GLY A 178 -32.90 -4.92 27.76
CA GLY A 178 -32.72 -5.82 26.61
C GLY A 178 -33.75 -5.57 25.49
N LYS A 179 -34.51 -4.48 25.56
CA LYS A 179 -35.51 -4.11 24.55
C LYS A 179 -34.90 -3.13 23.55
N ALA A 180 -35.22 -3.31 22.27
CA ALA A 180 -34.70 -2.45 21.21
C ALA A 180 -35.10 -0.97 21.47
N SER A 181 -34.09 -0.10 21.56
CA SER A 181 -34.21 1.34 21.67
C SER A 181 -34.59 1.96 20.32
N VAL A 182 -34.91 3.25 20.35
CA VAL A 182 -35.23 4.09 19.18
C VAL A 182 -33.94 4.59 18.47
N GLY A 183 -32.78 4.48 19.12
CA GLY A 183 -31.48 4.91 18.59
C GLY A 183 -30.79 3.87 17.71
N TYR A 184 -29.96 4.34 16.77
CA TYR A 184 -29.04 3.52 15.99
C TYR A 184 -27.62 4.05 16.13
N SER A 185 -26.66 3.14 16.31
CA SER A 185 -25.24 3.43 16.16
C SER A 185 -24.83 3.16 14.71
N HIS A 186 -24.24 4.16 14.06
CA HIS A 186 -23.68 4.05 12.71
C HIS A 186 -22.54 5.05 12.52
N VAL A 187 -21.69 4.81 11.51
CA VAL A 187 -20.63 5.75 11.12
C VAL A 187 -21.23 6.78 10.17
N LEU A 188 -21.07 8.08 10.45
CA LEU A 188 -21.47 9.12 9.52
C LEU A 188 -20.58 9.11 8.28
N ARG A 189 -21.21 8.99 7.10
CA ARG A 189 -20.55 9.16 5.80
C ARG A 189 -21.47 9.91 4.84
N VAL A 190 -20.89 10.84 4.09
CA VAL A 190 -21.55 11.52 2.97
C VAL A 190 -20.83 11.18 1.68
N PHE A 191 -21.57 10.82 0.64
CA PHE A 191 -21.03 10.37 -0.64
C PHE A 191 -21.22 11.45 -1.70
N LEU A 192 -20.15 11.85 -2.38
CA LEU A 192 -20.24 12.66 -3.62
C LEU A 192 -20.28 11.72 -4.82
N ILE A 193 -21.33 11.80 -5.62
CA ILE A 193 -21.61 10.91 -6.74
C ILE A 193 -21.67 11.74 -8.03
N ASP A 194 -21.08 11.27 -9.12
CA ASP A 194 -21.07 11.96 -10.41
C ASP A 194 -22.28 11.58 -11.32
N PRO A 195 -22.50 12.30 -12.44
CA PRO A 195 -23.57 11.98 -13.39
C PRO A 195 -23.52 10.57 -13.98
N GLN A 196 -22.34 9.94 -14.01
CA GLN A 196 -22.15 8.55 -14.43
C GLN A 196 -22.42 7.56 -13.30
N LYS A 197 -22.92 8.02 -12.15
CA LYS A 197 -23.26 7.24 -10.96
C LYS A 197 -22.04 6.64 -10.27
N ARG A 198 -20.87 7.28 -10.40
CA ARG A 198 -19.65 6.86 -9.71
C ARG A 198 -19.45 7.69 -8.47
N ILE A 199 -19.07 7.05 -7.37
CA ILE A 199 -18.67 7.72 -6.14
C ILE A 199 -17.32 8.39 -6.40
N ARG A 200 -17.21 9.69 -6.16
CA ARG A 200 -16.00 10.51 -6.37
C ARG A 200 -15.31 10.88 -5.08
N ASN A 201 -16.04 10.93 -3.97
CA ASN A 201 -15.47 11.11 -2.64
C ASN A 201 -16.43 10.61 -1.54
N ILE A 202 -15.88 10.29 -0.35
CA ILE A 202 -16.63 9.90 0.85
C ILE A 202 -16.12 10.76 2.02
N TYR A 203 -17.00 11.60 2.58
CA TYR A 203 -16.65 12.48 3.69
C TYR A 203 -17.03 11.83 5.03
N SER A 204 -16.06 11.67 5.92
CA SER A 204 -16.25 11.29 7.33
C SER A 204 -16.44 12.55 8.20
N VAL A 205 -16.77 12.36 9.49
CA VAL A 205 -17.01 13.45 10.45
C VAL A 205 -15.91 14.52 10.42
N ASP A 206 -14.63 14.12 10.44
CA ASP A 206 -13.49 15.06 10.49
C ASP A 206 -13.30 15.87 9.20
N PHE A 207 -13.82 15.38 8.07
CA PHE A 207 -13.66 16.01 6.75
C PHE A 207 -15.00 16.50 6.17
N LEU A 208 -16.09 16.42 6.92
CA LEU A 208 -17.41 16.83 6.47
C LEU A 208 -17.56 18.35 6.62
N HIS A 209 -16.99 19.09 5.67
CA HIS A 209 -17.02 20.55 5.67
C HIS A 209 -17.51 21.13 4.33
N HIS A 210 -18.39 22.12 4.40
CA HIS A 210 -19.05 22.68 3.22
C HIS A 210 -18.08 23.26 2.17
N ASP A 211 -17.04 23.98 2.59
CA ASP A 211 -16.08 24.58 1.65
C ASP A 211 -15.26 23.52 0.90
N LEU A 212 -14.90 22.42 1.57
CA LEU A 212 -14.19 21.30 0.94
C LEU A 212 -15.06 20.64 -0.13
N ILE A 213 -16.32 20.33 0.22
CA ILE A 213 -17.27 19.69 -0.69
C ILE A 213 -17.55 20.58 -1.91
N ILE A 214 -17.71 21.89 -1.72
CA ILE A 214 -17.91 22.83 -2.83
C ILE A 214 -16.66 22.90 -3.72
N ASN A 215 -15.46 22.90 -3.12
CA ASN A 215 -14.19 22.88 -3.86
C ASN A 215 -14.06 21.62 -4.73
N ASP A 216 -14.43 20.46 -4.19
CA ASP A 216 -14.44 19.17 -4.88
C ASP A 216 -15.42 19.17 -6.06
N VAL A 217 -16.65 19.62 -5.84
CA VAL A 217 -17.68 19.72 -6.89
C VAL A 217 -17.24 20.68 -8.01
N LYS A 218 -16.66 21.83 -7.67
CA LYS A 218 -16.16 22.78 -8.67
C LYS A 218 -14.97 22.23 -9.47
N THR A 219 -14.10 21.46 -8.81
CA THR A 219 -12.99 20.77 -9.47
C THR A 219 -13.50 19.76 -10.50
N LEU A 220 -14.54 18.99 -10.16
CA LEU A 220 -15.19 18.06 -11.08
C LEU A 220 -15.90 18.76 -12.25
N LEU A 221 -16.56 19.90 -11.99
CA LEU A 221 -17.20 20.70 -13.04
C LEU A 221 -16.18 21.25 -14.03
N MET A 222 -15.03 21.75 -13.55
CA MET A 222 -13.94 22.23 -14.38
C MET A 222 -13.30 21.12 -15.22
N GLN A 223 -13.16 19.91 -14.66
CA GLN A 223 -12.67 18.74 -15.40
C GLN A 223 -13.62 18.30 -16.51
N ALA A 224 -14.93 18.28 -16.24
CA ALA A 224 -15.95 17.96 -17.23
C ALA A 224 -15.97 18.98 -18.39
N GLN A 225 -15.70 20.26 -18.11
CA GLN A 225 -15.57 21.30 -19.14
C GLN A 225 -14.29 21.13 -19.99
N ASN A 226 -13.19 20.65 -19.39
CA ASN A 226 -11.92 20.41 -20.08
C ASN A 226 -11.87 19.09 -20.88
N GLN A 227 -12.79 18.15 -20.63
CA GLN A 227 -12.90 16.88 -21.37
C GLN A 227 -13.29 17.02 -22.85
N GLY A 228 -13.63 18.23 -23.33
CA GLY A 228 -13.78 18.54 -24.77
C GLY A 228 -12.49 18.92 -25.51
N ARG A 229 -11.35 19.09 -24.83
CA ARG A 229 -10.12 19.65 -25.45
C ARG A 229 -8.85 18.82 -25.22
N LEU A 230 -8.92 17.71 -24.49
CA LEU A 230 -7.77 16.86 -24.14
C LEU A 230 -7.93 15.39 -24.57
N LEU A 231 -8.62 15.13 -25.68
CA LEU A 231 -8.65 13.81 -26.31
C LEU A 231 -7.67 13.75 -27.50
N LYS A 232 -6.37 13.95 -27.24
CA LYS A 232 -5.32 13.69 -28.25
C LYS A 232 -3.88 13.51 -27.73
N ALA A 233 -3.69 13.17 -26.46
CA ALA A 233 -2.36 12.98 -25.88
C ALA A 233 -2.25 11.78 -24.92
N ALA A 234 -3.05 10.72 -25.11
CA ALA A 234 -2.95 9.50 -24.31
C ALA A 234 -3.16 8.22 -25.13
N LEU A 235 -2.73 8.22 -26.41
CA LEU A 235 -2.77 7.05 -27.28
C LEU A 235 -1.42 6.84 -27.95
N SER A 236 -0.47 6.35 -27.16
CA SER A 236 0.71 5.56 -27.53
C SER A 236 1.41 5.23 -26.20
N LEU A 237 1.22 4.05 -25.61
CA LEU A 237 2.04 2.85 -25.81
C LEU A 237 1.33 1.66 -25.14
N PRO A 238 1.30 0.45 -25.73
CA PRO A 238 1.24 -0.79 -24.97
C PRO A 238 2.66 -1.36 -24.85
N GLU A 239 3.24 -1.43 -23.66
CA GLU A 239 4.43 -2.26 -23.39
C GLU A 239 4.61 -2.51 -21.87
N SER A 240 4.34 -3.76 -21.49
CA SER A 240 4.77 -4.60 -20.34
C SER A 240 5.44 -4.08 -19.04
N SER A 241 5.58 -2.80 -18.68
CA SER A 241 6.35 -2.42 -17.46
C SER A 241 5.58 -1.67 -16.36
N LYS A 242 4.79 -2.37 -15.55
CA LYS A 242 4.09 -1.75 -14.39
C LYS A 242 4.03 -2.58 -13.11
N LEU A 243 4.51 -3.82 -13.09
CA LEU A 243 4.29 -4.72 -11.95
C LEU A 243 5.44 -4.69 -10.94
N SER A 244 6.68 -4.54 -11.39
CA SER A 244 7.86 -4.50 -10.52
C SER A 244 8.24 -3.12 -10.01
N LYS A 245 7.28 -2.19 -10.04
CA LYS A 245 7.43 -0.87 -9.45
C LYS A 245 6.63 -0.84 -8.14
N PRO A 246 7.16 -0.20 -7.08
CA PRO A 246 6.36 0.06 -5.89
C PRO A 246 5.05 0.74 -6.27
N GLY A 247 4.04 0.61 -5.39
CA GLY A 247 2.73 1.22 -5.60
C GLY A 247 2.82 2.72 -5.92
N ASP A 248 3.91 3.37 -5.50
CA ASP A 248 4.32 4.72 -5.86
C ASP A 248 5.84 4.78 -6.18
N ASP A 249 6.26 5.39 -7.29
CA ASP A 249 7.68 5.59 -7.63
C ASP A 249 8.26 6.75 -6.81
N LYS A 250 9.00 6.41 -5.75
CA LYS A 250 9.63 7.34 -4.79
C LYS A 250 10.98 7.92 -5.25
N GLN A 251 11.37 7.82 -6.53
CA GLN A 251 12.55 8.58 -6.99
C GLN A 251 12.28 10.09 -6.88
N GLY A 252 13.17 10.83 -6.22
CA GLY A 252 12.97 12.26 -5.98
C GLY A 252 12.03 12.59 -4.81
N TYR A 253 11.64 11.60 -4.00
CA TYR A 253 10.73 11.79 -2.86
C TYR A 253 11.28 12.76 -1.81
N GLU A 254 12.59 12.98 -1.80
CA GLU A 254 13.27 13.98 -0.99
C GLU A 254 13.00 15.43 -1.42
N GLN A 255 12.32 15.66 -2.56
CA GLN A 255 12.04 16.98 -3.09
C GLN A 255 10.59 17.39 -2.78
N GLU A 256 10.39 18.64 -2.34
CA GLU A 256 9.03 19.18 -2.11
C GLU A 256 8.17 19.19 -3.39
N SER A 257 8.81 19.24 -4.57
CA SER A 257 8.15 19.17 -5.87
C SER A 257 7.75 17.76 -6.30
N TYR A 258 8.02 16.75 -5.48
CA TYR A 258 7.64 15.38 -5.77
C TYR A 258 6.12 15.27 -5.91
N VAL A 259 5.69 14.67 -7.01
CA VAL A 259 4.29 14.31 -7.25
C VAL A 259 4.23 12.79 -7.17
N THR A 260 3.30 12.27 -6.35
CA THR A 260 3.05 10.82 -6.29
C THR A 260 2.80 10.29 -7.70
N ARG A 261 3.53 9.24 -8.04
CA ARG A 261 3.43 8.48 -9.27
C ARG A 261 2.84 7.12 -8.93
N SER A 262 1.74 7.15 -8.18
CA SER A 262 1.03 5.95 -7.76
C SER A 262 0.47 5.20 -8.98
N LEU A 263 0.71 3.90 -9.03
CA LEU A 263 0.21 3.01 -10.08
C LEU A 263 -1.10 2.36 -9.65
N ASP A 264 -2.04 2.25 -10.58
CA ASP A 264 -3.35 1.62 -10.36
C ASP A 264 -3.21 0.13 -10.00
N LEU A 265 -3.91 -0.31 -8.95
CA LEU A 265 -3.95 -1.70 -8.50
C LEU A 265 -4.69 -2.61 -9.50
N GLU A 266 -5.60 -2.08 -10.31
CA GLU A 266 -6.31 -2.85 -11.34
C GLU A 266 -5.38 -3.39 -12.44
N LEU A 267 -4.16 -2.84 -12.54
CA LEU A 267 -3.14 -3.27 -13.49
C LEU A 267 -2.31 -4.47 -13.00
N ARG A 268 -2.55 -4.95 -11.77
CA ARG A 268 -1.82 -6.08 -11.16
C ARG A 268 -2.45 -7.43 -11.47
N GLN A 269 -2.67 -7.74 -12.75
CA GLN A 269 -3.14 -9.05 -13.17
C GLN A 269 -1.98 -10.05 -13.19
N GLY A 270 -2.15 -11.18 -12.50
CA GLY A 270 -1.18 -12.28 -12.53
C GLY A 270 -1.17 -13.02 -13.85
N GLN A 271 0.02 -13.32 -14.36
CA GLN A 271 0.22 -14.15 -15.54
C GLN A 271 1.32 -15.17 -15.25
N ALA A 272 0.97 -16.46 -15.26
CA ALA A 272 1.95 -17.53 -15.08
C ALA A 272 3.03 -17.46 -16.17
N ALA A 273 4.28 -17.55 -15.76
CA ALA A 273 5.44 -17.54 -16.65
C ALA A 273 6.05 -18.93 -16.76
N ASP A 274 6.73 -19.18 -17.88
CA ASP A 274 7.52 -20.40 -18.02
C ASP A 274 8.87 -20.28 -17.29
N LEU A 275 8.84 -20.32 -15.96
CA LEU A 275 10.03 -20.06 -15.14
C LEU A 275 11.18 -21.06 -15.39
N ILE A 276 10.88 -22.29 -15.80
CA ILE A 276 11.95 -23.28 -16.10
C ILE A 276 12.80 -22.84 -17.28
N SER A 277 12.24 -22.07 -18.22
CA SER A 277 12.99 -21.55 -19.39
C SER A 277 14.14 -20.62 -18.97
N PHE A 278 14.00 -19.90 -17.86
CA PHE A 278 15.06 -19.04 -17.31
C PHE A 278 16.18 -19.84 -16.64
N ILE A 279 15.94 -21.10 -16.29
CA ILE A 279 16.97 -22.01 -15.77
C ILE A 279 17.71 -22.68 -16.94
N GLU A 280 16.96 -23.18 -17.92
CA GLU A 280 17.51 -23.83 -19.12
C GLU A 280 18.35 -22.85 -19.96
N LYS A 281 17.88 -21.60 -20.06
CA LYS A 281 18.56 -20.51 -20.75
C LYS A 281 18.53 -19.25 -19.87
N PRO A 282 19.53 -19.09 -18.99
CA PRO A 282 19.65 -17.91 -18.16
C PRO A 282 19.61 -16.61 -18.97
N PRO A 283 18.92 -15.57 -18.47
CA PRO A 283 18.98 -14.23 -19.04
C PRO A 283 20.43 -13.75 -19.22
N LEU A 284 20.65 -12.86 -20.21
CA LEU A 284 21.96 -12.27 -20.48
C LEU A 284 22.60 -11.69 -19.20
N GLY A 285 23.91 -11.90 -19.05
CA GLY A 285 24.69 -11.41 -17.90
C GLY A 285 24.69 -12.32 -16.67
N LEU A 286 23.97 -13.45 -16.72
CA LEU A 286 23.99 -14.48 -15.67
C LEU A 286 24.70 -15.76 -16.12
N PRO A 287 25.36 -16.48 -15.19
CA PRO A 287 25.89 -17.82 -15.47
C PRO A 287 24.78 -18.87 -15.54
N PRO A 288 25.08 -20.12 -15.97
CA PRO A 288 24.20 -21.27 -15.76
C PRO A 288 23.75 -21.38 -14.29
N VAL A 289 22.45 -21.60 -14.07
CA VAL A 289 21.89 -21.78 -12.73
C VAL A 289 22.47 -23.04 -12.08
N PRO A 290 23.05 -22.95 -10.87
CA PRO A 290 23.49 -24.12 -10.12
C PRO A 290 22.30 -24.99 -9.71
N VAL A 291 22.25 -26.22 -10.23
CA VAL A 291 21.22 -27.22 -9.88
C VAL A 291 21.90 -28.39 -9.16
N PRO A 292 21.51 -28.69 -7.90
CA PRO A 292 22.10 -29.79 -7.17
C PRO A 292 21.58 -31.14 -7.69
N GLY A 293 22.46 -32.14 -7.79
CA GLY A 293 22.13 -33.45 -8.39
C GLY A 293 21.04 -34.23 -7.64
N ASN A 294 20.86 -33.99 -6.34
CA ASN A 294 19.80 -34.61 -5.53
C ASN A 294 18.47 -33.86 -5.60
N ASN A 295 18.42 -32.66 -6.19
CA ASN A 295 17.19 -31.92 -6.43
C ASN A 295 17.17 -31.35 -7.87
N PRO A 296 17.03 -32.20 -8.88
CA PRO A 296 16.85 -31.75 -10.26
C PRO A 296 15.55 -30.94 -10.35
N ILE A 297 15.59 -29.82 -11.07
CA ILE A 297 14.44 -28.94 -11.22
C ILE A 297 13.44 -29.54 -12.22
N SER A 298 12.15 -29.47 -11.88
CA SER A 298 11.04 -29.80 -12.79
C SER A 298 9.93 -28.75 -12.63
N ARG A 299 9.00 -28.71 -13.59
CA ARG A 299 7.84 -27.79 -13.55
C ARG A 299 6.99 -28.06 -12.32
N GLU A 300 6.75 -29.32 -12.00
CA GLU A 300 5.94 -29.77 -10.87
C GLU A 300 6.56 -29.32 -9.54
N LYS A 301 7.88 -29.37 -9.40
CA LYS A 301 8.57 -28.88 -8.20
C LYS A 301 8.52 -27.35 -8.07
N ILE A 302 8.66 -26.62 -9.18
CA ILE A 302 8.52 -25.16 -9.20
C ILE A 302 7.09 -24.78 -8.80
N GLU A 303 6.07 -25.45 -9.36
CA GLU A 303 4.67 -25.17 -9.05
C GLU A 303 4.32 -25.49 -7.60
N LEU A 304 4.77 -26.63 -7.08
CA LEU A 304 4.60 -26.98 -5.67
C LEU A 304 5.31 -26.00 -4.75
N GLY A 305 6.56 -25.63 -5.06
CA GLY A 305 7.33 -24.64 -4.33
C GLY A 305 6.67 -23.27 -4.33
N ARG A 306 6.16 -22.83 -5.48
CA ARG A 306 5.40 -21.59 -5.65
C ARG A 306 4.17 -21.62 -4.76
N LYS A 307 3.36 -22.69 -4.81
CA LYS A 307 2.19 -22.82 -3.94
C LYS A 307 2.55 -22.69 -2.46
N LEU A 308 3.59 -23.40 -2.00
CA LEU A 308 4.05 -23.34 -0.61
C LEU A 308 4.55 -21.94 -0.20
N PHE A 309 5.22 -21.22 -1.11
CA PHE A 309 5.78 -19.90 -0.85
C PHE A 309 4.72 -18.83 -0.53
N TYR A 310 3.54 -18.92 -1.15
CA TYR A 310 2.43 -17.97 -0.95
C TYR A 310 1.38 -18.47 0.06
N ASP A 311 1.48 -19.70 0.56
CA ASP A 311 0.47 -20.29 1.45
C ASP A 311 0.68 -19.87 2.91
N ARG A 312 -0.28 -19.09 3.43
CA ARG A 312 -0.23 -18.51 4.79
C ARG A 312 -0.44 -19.55 5.87
N ARG A 313 -1.01 -20.71 5.52
CA ARG A 313 -1.24 -21.84 6.44
C ARG A 313 0.07 -22.49 6.89
N LEU A 314 1.20 -22.15 6.27
CA LEU A 314 2.51 -22.62 6.74
C LEU A 314 2.98 -21.94 8.04
N SER A 315 2.46 -20.77 8.41
CA SER A 315 2.78 -20.18 9.73
C SER A 315 1.99 -20.84 10.85
N LEU A 316 2.45 -20.69 12.09
CA LEU A 316 1.80 -21.27 13.28
C LEU A 316 0.30 -20.99 13.34
N ASN A 317 -0.10 -19.74 13.07
CA ASN A 317 -1.46 -19.23 13.21
C ASN A 317 -2.21 -19.01 11.88
N ASP A 318 -1.69 -19.55 10.77
CA ASP A 318 -2.28 -19.44 9.42
C ASP A 318 -2.35 -18.02 8.84
N THR A 319 -1.52 -17.08 9.31
CA THR A 319 -1.56 -15.68 8.83
C THR A 319 -0.35 -15.20 8.04
N PHE A 320 0.74 -15.98 7.95
CA PHE A 320 2.01 -15.56 7.32
C PHE A 320 2.52 -16.54 6.27
N SER A 321 2.98 -16.01 5.14
CA SER A 321 3.71 -16.75 4.09
C SER A 321 5.05 -16.07 3.78
N CYS A 322 5.91 -16.74 3.02
CA CYS A 322 7.20 -16.20 2.60
C CYS A 322 7.02 -14.87 1.83
N ALA A 323 5.98 -14.81 1.00
CA ALA A 323 5.64 -13.65 0.16
C ALA A 323 5.26 -12.38 0.93
N MET A 324 5.03 -12.45 2.26
CA MET A 324 4.75 -11.27 3.08
C MET A 324 6.03 -10.54 3.52
N CYS A 325 7.17 -11.24 3.54
CA CYS A 325 8.49 -10.64 3.80
C CYS A 325 9.30 -10.46 2.52
N HIS A 326 9.03 -11.30 1.51
CA HIS A 326 9.64 -11.28 0.19
C HIS A 326 8.58 -10.89 -0.85
N VAL A 327 8.13 -9.63 -0.78
CA VAL A 327 6.99 -9.11 -1.55
C VAL A 327 7.40 -8.93 -3.03
N PRO A 328 6.78 -9.63 -3.99
CA PRO A 328 7.23 -9.68 -5.38
C PRO A 328 7.42 -8.31 -6.03
N GLU A 329 6.42 -7.44 -5.94
CA GLU A 329 6.44 -6.09 -6.51
C GLU A 329 7.39 -5.12 -5.80
N GLN A 330 7.88 -5.49 -4.61
CA GLN A 330 8.89 -4.75 -3.85
C GLN A 330 10.27 -5.36 -4.04
N GLY A 331 10.54 -5.98 -5.19
CA GLY A 331 11.83 -6.60 -5.45
C GLY A 331 12.04 -7.93 -4.73
N PHE A 332 10.96 -8.64 -4.37
CA PHE A 332 10.98 -9.82 -3.50
C PHE A 332 11.68 -9.58 -2.15
N THR A 333 11.46 -8.40 -1.58
CA THR A 333 11.86 -8.00 -0.22
C THR A 333 10.71 -7.21 0.42
N SER A 334 10.94 -6.56 1.56
CA SER A 334 10.03 -5.64 2.23
C SER A 334 10.64 -4.24 2.14
N ASN A 335 10.19 -3.44 1.17
CA ASN A 335 10.73 -2.11 0.92
C ASN A 335 10.14 -1.01 1.80
N GLU A 336 8.97 -1.25 2.38
CA GLU A 336 8.28 -0.26 3.21
C GLU A 336 8.75 -0.28 4.67
N LEU A 337 9.52 -1.30 5.07
CA LEU A 337 9.99 -1.48 6.44
C LEU A 337 11.48 -1.84 6.45
N ALA A 338 12.26 -1.17 7.32
CA ALA A 338 13.67 -1.50 7.54
C ALA A 338 13.87 -2.95 7.98
N MET A 339 12.98 -3.42 8.85
CA MET A 339 12.92 -4.79 9.35
C MET A 339 11.49 -5.29 9.19
N ALA A 340 11.32 -6.46 8.57
CA ALA A 340 10.00 -7.04 8.38
C ALA A 340 9.35 -7.38 9.73
N VAL A 341 8.02 -7.47 9.72
CA VAL A 341 7.21 -7.81 10.89
C VAL A 341 6.65 -9.21 10.67
N GLY A 342 7.02 -10.15 11.54
CA GLY A 342 6.50 -11.51 11.52
C GLY A 342 5.26 -11.68 12.40
N ILE A 343 5.04 -12.92 12.85
CA ILE A 343 3.86 -13.31 13.62
C ILE A 343 3.60 -12.41 14.83
N GLU A 344 2.33 -12.07 15.06
CA GLU A 344 1.87 -11.24 16.20
C GLU A 344 2.56 -9.88 16.34
N GLY A 345 3.08 -9.31 15.24
CA GLY A 345 3.74 -8.00 15.28
C GLY A 345 5.21 -8.06 15.73
N ARG A 346 5.81 -9.24 15.81
CA ARG A 346 7.21 -9.41 16.23
C ARG A 346 8.14 -9.01 15.09
N SER A 347 8.87 -7.91 15.26
CA SER A 347 9.86 -7.47 14.27
C SER A 347 11.03 -8.45 14.18
N VAL A 348 11.53 -8.66 12.97
CA VAL A 348 12.86 -9.25 12.78
C VAL A 348 13.94 -8.22 13.10
N ARG A 349 15.19 -8.67 13.23
CA ARG A 349 16.35 -7.82 13.54
C ARG A 349 17.16 -7.39 12.32
N ARG A 350 16.84 -7.94 11.15
CA ARG A 350 17.57 -7.74 9.90
C ARG A 350 16.59 -7.42 8.78
N ASN A 351 17.04 -6.63 7.82
CA ASN A 351 16.33 -6.41 6.57
C ASN A 351 16.18 -7.72 5.80
N SER A 352 15.01 -7.96 5.20
CA SER A 352 14.76 -9.12 4.35
C SER A 352 15.55 -8.99 3.05
N PRO A 353 16.53 -9.86 2.73
CA PRO A 353 17.20 -9.77 1.45
C PRO A 353 16.24 -10.13 0.30
N THR A 354 16.49 -9.61 -0.90
CA THR A 354 15.80 -10.12 -2.09
C THR A 354 16.11 -11.60 -2.33
N ILE A 355 15.13 -12.36 -2.84
CA ILE A 355 15.35 -13.73 -3.31
C ILE A 355 15.58 -13.84 -4.82
N TYR A 356 15.58 -12.72 -5.55
CA TYR A 356 16.05 -12.73 -6.93
C TYR A 356 17.48 -13.26 -6.98
N ASN A 357 17.74 -14.17 -7.92
CA ASN A 357 19.07 -14.73 -8.15
C ASN A 357 19.67 -15.45 -6.92
N SER A 358 18.86 -15.82 -5.92
CA SER A 358 19.31 -16.57 -4.73
C SER A 358 19.94 -17.93 -5.08
N ALA A 359 19.58 -18.48 -6.25
CA ALA A 359 20.17 -19.67 -6.85
C ALA A 359 21.71 -19.65 -6.94
N TYR A 360 22.30 -18.46 -7.08
CA TYR A 360 23.74 -18.27 -7.25
C TYR A 360 24.47 -17.94 -5.95
N ALA A 361 23.75 -17.80 -4.83
CA ALA A 361 24.35 -17.49 -3.55
C ALA A 361 25.10 -18.72 -3.01
N ALA A 362 26.38 -18.56 -2.68
CA ALA A 362 27.17 -19.61 -2.03
C ALA A 362 26.86 -19.71 -0.52
N LEU A 363 26.49 -18.56 0.07
CA LEU A 363 26.08 -18.43 1.46
C LEU A 363 24.73 -17.69 1.52
N LEU A 364 23.85 -18.12 2.40
CA LEU A 364 22.51 -17.61 2.61
C LEU A 364 22.40 -16.93 3.98
N PHE A 365 21.41 -16.05 4.11
CA PHE A 365 21.31 -15.03 5.17
C PHE A 365 22.46 -14.00 5.15
N HIS A 366 22.27 -12.89 5.87
CA HIS A 366 23.28 -11.84 6.00
C HIS A 366 24.55 -12.29 6.75
N ASP A 367 24.45 -13.28 7.64
CA ASP A 367 25.59 -13.85 8.38
C ASP A 367 26.17 -15.11 7.72
N GLY A 368 25.64 -15.52 6.55
CA GLY A 368 26.15 -16.67 5.80
C GLY A 368 25.98 -18.02 6.50
N ARG A 369 25.06 -18.14 7.45
CA ARG A 369 24.93 -19.35 8.29
C ARG A 369 24.39 -20.58 7.57
N GLU A 370 23.83 -20.42 6.37
CA GLU A 370 23.30 -21.52 5.56
C GLU A 370 23.98 -21.60 4.20
N GLN A 371 24.09 -22.80 3.64
CA GLN A 371 24.79 -23.07 2.38
C GLN A 371 23.86 -23.56 1.26
N THR A 372 22.63 -23.93 1.57
CA THR A 372 21.68 -24.47 0.59
C THR A 372 20.28 -23.90 0.82
N LEU A 373 19.56 -23.63 -0.28
CA LEU A 373 18.17 -23.16 -0.23
C LEU A 373 17.26 -24.20 0.42
N GLU A 374 17.52 -25.50 0.19
CA GLU A 374 16.80 -26.61 0.80
C GLU A 374 16.83 -26.61 2.33
N GLN A 375 17.89 -26.07 2.93
CA GLN A 375 18.05 -25.98 4.39
C GLN A 375 17.59 -24.62 4.92
N GLN A 376 17.84 -23.54 4.17
CA GLN A 376 17.52 -22.18 4.57
C GLN A 376 16.06 -22.01 4.98
N VAL A 377 15.13 -22.66 4.27
CA VAL A 377 13.68 -22.61 4.51
C VAL A 377 13.26 -22.92 5.95
N TRP A 378 14.04 -23.73 6.68
CA TRP A 378 13.70 -24.11 8.05
C TRP A 378 13.92 -22.97 9.05
N GLY A 379 14.79 -22.02 8.72
CA GLY A 379 14.98 -20.80 9.49
C GLY A 379 13.67 -20.03 9.69
N PRO A 380 13.05 -19.48 8.63
CA PRO A 380 11.81 -18.72 8.73
C PRO A 380 10.64 -19.55 9.28
N LEU A 381 10.53 -20.82 8.88
CA LEU A 381 9.45 -21.70 9.34
C LEU A 381 9.42 -21.87 10.87
N LEU A 382 10.59 -21.89 11.51
CA LEU A 382 10.74 -22.18 12.94
C LEU A 382 11.04 -20.93 13.79
N ALA A 383 11.52 -19.84 13.20
CA ALA A 383 11.87 -18.63 13.92
C ALA A 383 10.62 -17.99 14.58
N ARG A 384 10.72 -17.70 15.88
CA ARG A 384 9.58 -17.22 16.71
C ARG A 384 9.07 -15.84 16.30
N ASN A 385 9.89 -15.05 15.63
CA ASN A 385 9.60 -13.72 15.12
C ASN A 385 9.36 -13.72 13.60
N GLU A 386 9.22 -14.90 12.98
CA GLU A 386 8.85 -15.06 11.58
C GLU A 386 7.57 -15.92 11.50
N MET A 387 7.65 -17.21 11.14
CA MET A 387 6.47 -18.09 11.01
C MET A 387 6.16 -18.93 12.26
N ALA A 388 7.12 -19.00 13.20
CA ALA A 388 6.97 -19.49 14.57
C ALA A 388 6.43 -20.91 14.79
N ASN A 389 6.59 -21.82 13.83
CA ASN A 389 6.19 -23.20 14.07
C ASN A 389 7.07 -23.85 15.17
N PRO A 390 6.48 -24.68 16.04
CA PRO A 390 7.20 -25.23 17.19
C PRO A 390 8.22 -26.31 16.81
N SER A 391 8.07 -26.95 15.65
CA SER A 391 9.01 -27.98 15.16
C SER A 391 8.77 -28.29 13.68
N ILE A 392 9.77 -28.92 13.05
CA ILE A 392 9.66 -29.48 11.69
C ILE A 392 8.48 -30.45 11.60
N GLY A 393 8.34 -31.37 12.56
CA GLY A 393 7.26 -32.36 12.57
C GLY A 393 5.87 -31.73 12.58
N TYR A 394 5.70 -30.60 13.28
CA TYR A 394 4.45 -29.84 13.29
C TYR A 394 4.11 -29.29 11.90
N VAL A 395 5.07 -28.68 11.20
CA VAL A 395 4.89 -28.17 9.84
C VAL A 395 4.50 -29.30 8.88
N LEU A 396 5.23 -30.42 8.91
CA LEU A 396 4.97 -31.55 8.03
C LEU A 396 3.57 -32.14 8.26
N GLU A 397 3.17 -32.30 9.52
CA GLU A 397 1.84 -32.81 9.87
C GLU A 397 0.73 -31.85 9.49
N LYS A 398 0.99 -30.53 9.59
CA LYS A 398 0.06 -29.50 9.16
C LYS A 398 -0.21 -29.61 7.66
N ILE A 399 0.84 -29.72 6.84
CA ILE A 399 0.71 -29.85 5.38
C ILE A 399 -0.04 -31.13 4.99
N ARG A 400 0.21 -32.26 5.69
CA ARG A 400 -0.52 -33.52 5.43
C ARG A 400 -2.03 -33.44 5.68
N LYS A 401 -2.47 -32.49 6.52
CA LYS A 401 -3.90 -32.29 6.86
C LYS A 401 -4.60 -31.29 5.94
N ILE A 402 -3.88 -30.68 5.01
CA ILE A 402 -4.44 -29.76 4.05
C ILE A 402 -4.75 -30.56 2.77
N ASP A 403 -6.03 -30.79 2.51
CA ASP A 403 -6.52 -31.58 1.36
C ASP A 403 -5.96 -31.08 0.02
N ASP A 404 -5.64 -29.78 -0.09
CA ASP A 404 -5.10 -29.20 -1.31
C ASP A 404 -3.68 -29.69 -1.66
N TYR A 405 -2.96 -30.34 -0.73
CA TYR A 405 -1.64 -30.93 -0.98
C TYR A 405 -1.67 -32.44 -1.23
N GLU A 406 -2.83 -33.09 -1.15
CA GLU A 406 -2.95 -34.54 -1.38
C GLU A 406 -2.40 -34.93 -2.76
N GLY A 407 -1.41 -35.83 -2.78
CA GLY A 407 -0.76 -36.31 -4.01
C GLY A 407 0.20 -35.33 -4.69
N SER A 408 0.27 -34.06 -4.25
CA SER A 408 1.09 -33.03 -4.89
C SER A 408 2.60 -33.27 -4.71
N PHE A 409 3.02 -33.75 -3.54
CA PHE A 409 4.40 -34.09 -3.26
C PHE A 409 4.82 -35.36 -4.02
N GLU A 410 3.96 -36.37 -4.01
CA GLU A 410 4.17 -37.63 -4.72
C GLU A 410 4.32 -37.38 -6.23
N ALA A 411 3.54 -36.48 -6.81
CA ALA A 411 3.68 -36.09 -8.20
C ALA A 411 5.02 -35.38 -8.50
N ALA A 412 5.48 -34.50 -7.61
CA ALA A 412 6.71 -33.74 -7.80
C ALA A 412 8.01 -34.51 -7.46
N PHE A 413 7.91 -35.60 -6.70
CA PHE A 413 9.07 -36.34 -6.15
C PHE A 413 8.99 -37.85 -6.33
N ASP A 414 8.44 -38.32 -7.46
CA ASP A 414 8.43 -39.72 -7.88
C ASP A 414 7.84 -40.67 -6.82
N GLY A 415 6.69 -40.29 -6.27
CA GLY A 415 5.96 -41.05 -5.24
C GLY A 415 6.41 -40.78 -3.81
N ARG A 416 7.39 -39.89 -3.58
CA ARG A 416 7.77 -39.46 -2.22
C ARG A 416 6.83 -38.38 -1.71
N GLY A 417 6.17 -38.63 -0.58
CA GLY A 417 5.28 -37.66 0.06
C GLY A 417 5.99 -36.54 0.84
N VAL A 418 5.20 -35.83 1.65
CA VAL A 418 5.64 -34.70 2.49
C VAL A 418 6.69 -35.14 3.51
N SER A 419 7.88 -34.56 3.42
CA SER A 419 9.04 -34.80 4.30
C SER A 419 9.88 -33.53 4.45
N MET A 420 10.84 -33.54 5.38
CA MET A 420 11.78 -32.43 5.53
C MET A 420 12.55 -32.16 4.22
N GLU A 421 12.92 -33.22 3.51
CA GLU A 421 13.66 -33.12 2.25
C GLU A 421 12.78 -32.57 1.13
N THR A 422 11.62 -33.18 0.89
CA THR A 422 10.73 -32.81 -0.23
C THR A 422 10.13 -31.41 -0.06
N LEU A 423 9.86 -30.96 1.17
CA LEU A 423 9.43 -29.59 1.43
C LEU A 423 10.51 -28.57 1.07
N GLY A 424 11.73 -28.75 1.58
CA GLY A 424 12.83 -27.84 1.30
C GLY A 424 13.20 -27.84 -0.17
N MET A 425 13.20 -29.01 -0.81
CA MET A 425 13.45 -29.12 -2.25
C MET A 425 12.40 -28.42 -3.11
N ALA A 426 11.12 -28.44 -2.73
CA ALA A 426 10.06 -27.79 -3.48
C ALA A 426 10.22 -26.27 -3.44
N ILE A 427 10.30 -25.67 -2.24
CA ILE A 427 10.48 -24.22 -2.08
C ILE A 427 11.77 -23.76 -2.76
N ALA A 428 12.87 -24.47 -2.54
CA ALA A 428 14.16 -24.17 -3.18
C ALA A 428 14.12 -24.30 -4.71
N SER A 429 13.22 -25.09 -5.29
CA SER A 429 13.05 -25.18 -6.74
C SER A 429 12.39 -23.92 -7.30
N TYR A 430 11.39 -23.37 -6.60
CA TYR A 430 10.78 -22.10 -6.96
C TYR A 430 11.76 -20.94 -6.83
N GLU A 431 12.47 -20.82 -5.70
CA GLU A 431 13.48 -19.77 -5.49
C GLU A 431 14.57 -19.79 -6.55
N ARG A 432 15.01 -20.98 -6.98
CA ARG A 432 15.99 -21.12 -8.06
C ARG A 432 15.49 -20.64 -9.42
N ALA A 433 14.17 -20.59 -9.62
CA ALA A 433 13.56 -20.16 -10.86
C ALA A 433 13.35 -18.63 -10.93
N LEU A 434 13.52 -17.92 -9.81
CA LEU A 434 13.43 -16.45 -9.72
C LEU A 434 14.72 -15.77 -10.20
N VAL A 435 15.06 -16.01 -11.46
CA VAL A 435 16.31 -15.58 -12.09
C VAL A 435 16.07 -14.28 -12.86
N SER A 436 16.78 -13.23 -12.48
CA SER A 436 16.62 -11.87 -13.03
C SER A 436 17.92 -11.33 -13.63
N GLY A 437 17.90 -11.04 -14.92
CA GLY A 437 19.05 -10.52 -15.68
C GLY A 437 18.60 -9.80 -16.95
N SER A 438 19.46 -9.72 -17.96
CA SER A 438 19.22 -8.89 -19.16
C SER A 438 18.93 -7.43 -18.79
N SER A 439 19.68 -6.90 -17.82
CA SER A 439 19.60 -5.49 -17.44
C SER A 439 20.20 -4.58 -18.53
N PRO A 440 19.94 -3.26 -18.50
CA PRO A 440 20.64 -2.31 -19.36
C PRO A 440 22.17 -2.45 -19.31
N PHE A 441 22.74 -2.73 -18.12
CA PHE A 441 24.16 -3.05 -18.00
C PHE A 441 24.53 -4.34 -18.75
N ASP A 442 23.75 -5.41 -18.60
CA ASP A 442 24.03 -6.69 -19.25
C ASP A 442 24.05 -6.55 -20.79
N HIS A 443 23.09 -5.80 -21.35
CA HIS A 443 23.03 -5.51 -22.78
C HIS A 443 24.22 -4.67 -23.26
N TRP A 444 24.67 -3.69 -22.48
CA TRP A 444 25.80 -2.85 -22.83
C TRP A 444 27.16 -3.55 -22.72
N TYR A 445 27.37 -4.29 -21.63
CA TYR A 445 28.64 -4.90 -21.29
C TYR A 445 28.83 -6.28 -21.92
N TYR A 446 27.79 -7.12 -21.94
CA TYR A 446 27.85 -8.49 -22.46
C TYR A 446 27.12 -8.67 -23.80
N GLY A 447 26.19 -7.76 -24.14
CA GLY A 447 25.37 -7.83 -25.36
C GLY A 447 25.83 -6.94 -26.51
N ASP A 448 26.93 -6.22 -26.36
CA ASP A 448 27.49 -5.27 -27.33
C ASP A 448 26.57 -4.10 -27.76
N ASP A 449 25.48 -3.85 -27.03
CA ASP A 449 24.59 -2.72 -27.29
C ASP A 449 25.11 -1.43 -26.64
N LYS A 450 25.84 -0.63 -27.41
CA LYS A 450 26.43 0.63 -26.91
C LYS A 450 25.39 1.69 -26.51
N GLN A 451 24.13 1.53 -26.89
CA GLN A 451 23.05 2.46 -26.56
C GLN A 451 22.25 2.03 -25.32
N ALA A 452 22.40 0.78 -24.87
CA ALA A 452 21.66 0.25 -23.73
C ALA A 452 21.97 0.96 -22.41
N LEU A 453 23.19 1.53 -22.25
CA LEU A 453 23.60 2.20 -21.01
C LEU A 453 23.84 3.70 -21.24
N PRO A 454 23.18 4.61 -20.49
CA PRO A 454 23.38 6.05 -20.65
C PRO A 454 24.78 6.49 -20.21
N ALA A 455 25.27 7.61 -20.76
CA ALA A 455 26.63 8.08 -20.52
C ALA A 455 26.96 8.34 -19.03
N SER A 456 25.99 8.73 -18.20
CA SER A 456 26.18 8.85 -16.75
C SER A 456 26.42 7.52 -16.07
N ALA A 457 25.66 6.48 -16.42
CA ALA A 457 25.89 5.13 -15.90
C ALA A 457 27.23 4.53 -16.39
N GLN A 458 27.69 4.89 -17.59
CA GLN A 458 29.01 4.49 -18.08
C GLN A 458 30.14 5.11 -17.22
N ARG A 459 30.06 6.41 -16.90
CA ARG A 459 30.98 7.04 -15.94
C ARG A 459 30.87 6.43 -14.55
N GLY A 460 29.66 6.10 -14.11
CA GLY A 460 29.41 5.38 -12.85
C GLY A 460 30.10 4.02 -12.82
N PHE A 461 30.04 3.27 -13.91
CA PHE A 461 30.78 2.01 -14.06
C PHE A 461 32.30 2.22 -13.96
N GLU A 462 32.86 3.23 -14.63
CA GLU A 462 34.30 3.56 -14.55
C GLU A 462 34.73 3.88 -13.11
N LEU A 463 33.90 4.59 -12.36
CA LEU A 463 34.12 4.85 -10.94
C LEU A 463 34.05 3.56 -10.12
N PHE A 464 33.04 2.73 -10.36
CA PHE A 464 32.78 1.48 -9.65
C PHE A 464 33.97 0.51 -9.75
N VAL A 465 34.57 0.39 -10.93
CA VAL A 465 35.75 -0.46 -11.17
C VAL A 465 37.07 0.22 -10.80
N GLY A 466 37.12 1.55 -10.91
CA GLY A 466 38.33 2.34 -10.74
C GLY A 466 38.40 3.03 -9.38
N LYS A 467 38.10 4.33 -9.36
CA LYS A 467 38.32 5.22 -8.20
C LYS A 467 37.62 4.73 -6.94
N ALA A 468 36.36 4.32 -7.04
CA ALA A 468 35.56 3.87 -5.90
C ALA A 468 35.91 2.45 -5.47
N GLY A 469 36.44 1.61 -6.38
CA GLY A 469 36.94 0.27 -6.08
C GLY A 469 35.88 -0.73 -5.61
N CYS A 470 34.59 -0.46 -5.81
CA CYS A 470 33.48 -1.31 -5.37
C CYS A 470 33.55 -2.74 -5.93
N VAL A 471 34.14 -2.90 -7.12
CA VAL A 471 34.33 -4.20 -7.79
C VAL A 471 35.17 -5.19 -6.98
N ALA A 472 35.94 -4.73 -5.99
CA ALA A 472 36.77 -5.59 -5.15
C ALA A 472 35.94 -6.64 -4.38
N CYS A 473 34.75 -6.25 -3.90
CA CYS A 473 33.78 -7.17 -3.28
C CYS A 473 32.59 -7.46 -4.20
N HIS A 474 32.17 -6.48 -5.01
CA HIS A 474 31.05 -6.64 -5.95
C HIS A 474 31.55 -7.07 -7.34
N HIS A 475 32.04 -8.30 -7.40
CA HIS A 475 32.78 -8.83 -8.55
C HIS A 475 31.98 -8.85 -9.87
N ILE A 476 32.68 -8.51 -10.96
CA ILE A 476 32.21 -8.55 -12.35
C ILE A 476 33.13 -9.49 -13.12
N GLY A 477 32.58 -10.57 -13.69
CA GLY A 477 33.34 -11.55 -14.46
C GLY A 477 33.28 -11.30 -15.97
N ASP A 478 34.10 -12.04 -16.72
CA ASP A 478 34.27 -11.86 -18.16
C ASP A 478 32.99 -12.11 -18.98
N LYS A 479 32.12 -13.01 -18.51
CA LYS A 479 30.90 -13.45 -19.24
C LYS A 479 29.60 -13.15 -18.51
N HIS A 480 29.69 -12.84 -17.21
CA HIS A 480 28.55 -12.62 -16.35
C HIS A 480 28.98 -11.82 -15.11
N ALA A 481 28.03 -11.13 -14.50
CA ALA A 481 28.24 -10.40 -13.26
C ALA A 481 27.18 -10.81 -12.24
N LEU A 482 27.59 -11.27 -11.07
CA LEU A 482 26.67 -11.44 -9.93
C LEU A 482 26.82 -10.31 -8.92
N PHE A 483 27.79 -9.40 -9.12
CA PHE A 483 28.05 -8.25 -8.26
C PHE A 483 28.20 -8.62 -6.78
N SER A 484 28.83 -9.76 -6.51
CA SER A 484 29.11 -10.25 -5.16
C SER A 484 30.22 -11.29 -5.25
N ASP A 485 31.12 -11.24 -4.28
CA ASP A 485 32.15 -12.26 -4.01
C ASP A 485 31.65 -13.35 -3.06
N ASN A 486 30.44 -13.22 -2.52
CA ASN A 486 29.86 -14.06 -1.46
C ASN A 486 30.70 -14.13 -0.17
N ALA A 487 31.68 -13.24 0.01
CA ALA A 487 32.50 -13.18 1.22
C ALA A 487 31.80 -12.36 2.32
N LEU A 488 32.34 -12.40 3.54
CA LEU A 488 31.81 -11.67 4.68
C LEU A 488 32.76 -10.55 5.11
N HIS A 489 32.25 -9.33 5.13
CA HIS A 489 33.03 -8.13 5.42
C HIS A 489 32.41 -7.30 6.53
N ASN A 490 33.26 -6.57 7.26
CA ASN A 490 32.84 -5.60 8.25
C ASN A 490 33.01 -4.20 7.68
N THR A 491 31.88 -3.51 7.45
CA THR A 491 31.85 -2.12 6.98
C THR A 491 31.78 -1.10 8.13
N GLY A 492 31.63 -1.59 9.36
CA GLY A 492 31.46 -0.80 10.57
C GLY A 492 30.00 -0.50 10.95
N ILE A 493 29.01 -0.80 10.11
CA ILE A 493 27.59 -0.59 10.46
C ILE A 493 27.21 -1.39 11.71
N GLY A 494 27.47 -2.71 11.73
CA GLY A 494 27.12 -3.54 12.89
C GLY A 494 27.83 -3.11 14.18
N TYR A 495 29.06 -2.60 14.06
CA TYR A 495 29.82 -2.04 15.19
C TYR A 495 29.13 -0.78 15.74
N ARG A 496 28.77 0.17 14.87
CA ARG A 496 28.08 1.40 15.28
C ARG A 496 26.82 1.11 16.10
N GLU A 497 26.01 0.17 15.61
CA GLU A 497 24.78 -0.25 16.31
C GLU A 497 25.10 -0.93 17.64
N SER A 498 26.08 -1.85 17.66
CA SER A 498 26.48 -2.55 18.89
C SER A 498 27.02 -1.62 19.98
N MET A 499 27.68 -0.53 19.58
CA MET A 499 28.20 0.47 20.50
C MET A 499 27.14 1.49 20.96
N GLY A 500 25.90 1.39 20.46
CA GLY A 500 24.83 2.33 20.77
C GLY A 500 25.12 3.76 20.29
N ILE A 501 26.03 3.92 19.32
CA ILE A 501 26.38 5.20 18.69
C ILE A 501 25.24 5.54 17.72
N VAL A 502 24.12 5.98 18.28
CA VAL A 502 22.96 6.43 17.52
C VAL A 502 22.91 7.95 17.63
N PRO A 503 22.66 8.68 16.52
CA PRO A 503 22.44 10.12 16.55
C PRO A 503 21.37 10.53 17.57
N GLU A 504 21.52 11.72 18.18
CA GLU A 504 20.53 12.26 19.12
C GLU A 504 19.15 12.44 18.47
N THR A 505 19.16 12.82 17.18
CA THR A 505 17.97 12.93 16.34
C THR A 505 18.11 12.05 15.11
N GLN A 506 17.02 11.41 14.71
CA GLN A 506 16.95 10.66 13.46
C GLN A 506 16.07 11.42 12.45
N PRO A 507 16.54 11.64 11.21
CA PRO A 507 15.70 12.16 10.14
C PRO A 507 14.62 11.13 9.79
N VAL A 508 13.37 11.55 9.84
CA VAL A 508 12.20 10.75 9.44
C VAL A 508 11.44 11.54 8.39
N THR A 509 11.39 11.00 7.17
CA THR A 509 10.59 11.57 6.10
C THR A 509 9.12 11.21 6.33
N VAL A 510 8.28 12.21 6.63
CA VAL A 510 6.85 12.02 6.90
C VAL A 510 5.96 12.38 5.72
N ALA A 511 6.51 13.13 4.76
CA ALA A 511 5.89 13.46 3.48
C ALA A 511 7.01 13.81 2.46
N PRO A 512 6.72 13.85 1.15
CA PRO A 512 7.73 14.21 0.16
C PRO A 512 8.36 15.57 0.44
N GLY A 513 9.69 15.66 0.45
CA GLY A 513 10.44 16.86 0.83
C GLY A 513 10.39 17.23 2.32
N VAL A 514 9.56 16.57 3.14
CA VAL A 514 9.37 16.89 4.56
C VAL A 514 10.07 15.85 5.42
N THR A 515 11.23 16.23 5.94
CA THR A 515 11.99 15.43 6.89
C THR A 515 11.95 16.08 8.26
N LEU A 516 11.42 15.36 9.24
CA LEU A 516 11.44 15.76 10.64
C LEU A 516 12.67 15.16 11.32
N GLN A 517 13.33 15.95 12.15
CA GLN A 517 14.34 15.42 13.07
C GLN A 517 13.61 14.94 14.32
N ILE A 518 13.47 13.62 14.46
CA ILE A 518 12.79 13.02 15.59
C ILE A 518 13.82 12.71 16.66
N ASP A 519 13.61 13.24 17.87
CA ASP A 519 14.44 12.91 19.03
C ASP A 519 14.39 11.41 19.31
N ARG A 520 15.57 10.85 19.55
CA ARG A 520 15.72 9.43 19.91
C ARG A 520 14.84 9.02 21.09
N SER A 521 14.67 9.92 22.06
CA SER A 521 13.82 9.67 23.23
C SER A 521 12.35 9.40 22.89
N VAL A 522 11.84 9.91 21.76
CA VAL A 522 10.49 9.64 21.26
C VAL A 522 10.42 8.24 20.65
N ILE A 523 11.45 7.84 19.90
CA ILE A 523 11.54 6.51 19.27
C ILE A 523 11.67 5.41 20.34
N GLU A 524 12.52 5.64 21.34
CA GLU A 524 12.75 4.69 22.44
C GLU A 524 11.54 4.53 23.37
N GLN A 525 10.60 5.47 23.37
CA GLN A 525 9.35 5.35 24.14
C GLN A 525 8.36 4.34 23.55
N VAL A 526 8.45 4.07 22.24
CA VAL A 526 7.46 3.25 21.51
C VAL A 526 8.03 1.94 20.97
N GLY A 527 9.36 1.78 20.94
CA GLY A 527 10.04 0.59 20.41
C GLY A 527 10.59 -0.33 21.50
N GLU A 528 10.57 -1.64 21.26
CA GLU A 528 11.39 -2.57 22.04
C GLU A 528 12.87 -2.33 21.74
N PRO A 529 13.79 -2.47 22.74
CA PRO A 529 15.21 -2.39 22.49
C PRO A 529 15.63 -3.39 21.40
N ALA A 530 16.20 -2.90 20.30
CA ALA A 530 16.66 -3.76 19.23
C ALA A 530 17.75 -4.71 19.76
N PRO A 531 17.61 -6.03 19.57
CA PRO A 531 18.64 -6.98 19.99
C PRO A 531 19.93 -6.70 19.22
N THR A 532 21.07 -6.74 19.91
CA THR A 532 22.37 -6.53 19.29
C THR A 532 22.62 -7.56 18.19
N ASP A 533 23.05 -7.09 17.02
CA ASP A 533 23.46 -7.93 15.90
C ASP A 533 24.98 -7.84 15.74
N VAL A 534 25.66 -8.94 16.02
CA VAL A 534 27.13 -9.02 15.90
C VAL A 534 27.57 -9.81 14.66
N GLY A 535 26.65 -10.04 13.72
CA GLY A 535 26.93 -10.64 12.41
C GLY A 535 27.40 -12.09 12.51
N LEU A 536 28.41 -12.44 11.71
CA LEU A 536 28.99 -13.79 11.61
C LEU A 536 29.44 -14.37 12.96
N TYR A 537 29.83 -13.54 13.93
CA TYR A 537 30.20 -14.00 15.28
C TYR A 537 29.14 -14.90 15.91
N GLU A 538 27.86 -14.68 15.64
CA GLU A 538 26.79 -15.49 16.22
C GLU A 538 26.81 -16.94 15.73
N VAL A 539 27.39 -17.16 14.56
CA VAL A 539 27.58 -18.48 13.95
C VAL A 539 28.90 -19.10 14.41
N THR A 540 30.00 -18.33 14.37
CA THR A 540 31.35 -18.87 14.58
C THR A 540 31.82 -18.84 16.03
N GLN A 541 31.21 -17.96 16.85
CA GLN A 541 31.64 -17.61 18.21
C GLN A 541 33.11 -17.12 18.28
N ASN A 542 33.70 -16.72 17.14
CA ASN A 542 35.05 -16.23 17.05
C ASN A 542 35.06 -14.70 17.11
N PRO A 543 35.67 -14.07 18.13
CA PRO A 543 35.68 -12.61 18.28
C PRO A 543 36.19 -11.82 17.07
N ASN A 544 37.02 -12.42 16.21
CA ASN A 544 37.54 -11.78 14.99
C ASN A 544 36.51 -11.73 13.84
N ASP A 545 35.33 -12.33 14.02
CA ASP A 545 34.23 -12.37 13.04
C ASP A 545 33.07 -11.42 13.41
N ARG A 546 33.23 -10.60 14.45
CA ARG A 546 32.20 -9.62 14.82
C ARG A 546 31.94 -8.66 13.66
N TRP A 547 30.65 -8.37 13.47
CA TRP A 547 30.09 -7.39 12.53
C TRP A 547 30.41 -7.68 11.06
N LYS A 548 30.81 -8.91 10.73
CA LYS A 548 30.94 -9.35 9.34
C LYS A 548 29.59 -9.79 8.80
N TYR A 549 29.26 -9.28 7.63
CA TYR A 549 28.05 -9.63 6.87
C TYR A 549 28.43 -9.97 5.44
N LYS A 550 27.65 -10.86 4.84
CA LYS A 550 27.83 -11.33 3.47
C LYS A 550 27.64 -10.18 2.47
N THR A 551 28.53 -10.05 1.50
CA THR A 551 28.38 -9.13 0.37
C THR A 551 27.10 -9.48 -0.41
N PRO A 552 26.08 -8.61 -0.43
CA PRO A 552 24.88 -8.87 -1.23
C PRO A 552 25.18 -8.70 -2.72
N SER A 553 24.42 -9.39 -3.57
CA SER A 553 24.39 -9.09 -5.00
C SER A 553 23.79 -7.70 -5.20
N LEU A 554 24.34 -6.92 -6.14
CA LEU A 554 23.77 -5.63 -6.55
C LEU A 554 22.78 -5.75 -7.71
N ARG A 555 22.50 -6.96 -8.21
CA ARG A 555 21.42 -7.14 -9.20
C ARG A 555 20.10 -6.71 -8.57
N ASN A 556 19.33 -5.91 -9.31
CA ASN A 556 18.05 -5.36 -8.85
C ASN A 556 18.15 -4.47 -7.60
N VAL A 557 19.34 -3.98 -7.22
CA VAL A 557 19.51 -3.21 -5.98
C VAL A 557 18.63 -1.95 -5.92
N ALA A 558 18.28 -1.37 -7.06
CA ALA A 558 17.36 -0.24 -7.12
C ALA A 558 15.92 -0.56 -6.69
N LEU A 559 15.57 -1.84 -6.60
CA LEU A 559 14.25 -2.33 -6.21
C LEU A 559 14.20 -2.85 -4.77
N THR A 560 15.29 -2.76 -4.00
CA THR A 560 15.42 -3.47 -2.71
C THR A 560 15.85 -2.55 -1.57
N ALA A 561 15.45 -1.28 -1.61
CA ALA A 561 15.58 -0.38 -0.47
C ALA A 561 14.66 -0.86 0.66
N PRO A 562 14.95 -0.65 1.95
CA PRO A 562 16.14 0.01 2.46
C PRO A 562 17.34 -0.94 2.51
N TYR A 563 18.53 -0.36 2.65
CA TYR A 563 19.82 -1.02 2.42
C TYR A 563 20.54 -1.36 3.73
N MET A 564 21.59 -2.19 3.59
CA MET A 564 22.36 -2.82 4.68
C MET A 564 21.61 -3.95 5.38
N HIS A 565 22.30 -4.69 6.26
CA HIS A 565 21.72 -5.87 6.90
C HIS A 565 20.53 -5.56 7.81
N ASN A 566 20.33 -4.30 8.21
CA ASN A 566 19.32 -3.82 9.13
C ASN A 566 18.40 -2.74 8.52
N GLY A 567 18.58 -2.39 7.24
CA GLY A 567 17.78 -1.34 6.60
C GLY A 567 18.12 0.09 7.06
N SER A 568 19.34 0.35 7.55
CA SER A 568 19.76 1.67 8.05
C SER A 568 19.72 2.81 7.02
N PHE A 569 19.71 2.52 5.72
CA PHE A 569 19.72 3.54 4.68
C PHE A 569 18.52 3.41 3.76
N SER A 570 17.83 4.51 3.50
CA SER A 570 16.62 4.54 2.68
C SER A 570 16.93 4.69 1.19
N THR A 571 18.12 5.21 0.85
CA THR A 571 18.49 5.52 -0.54
C THR A 571 19.86 4.96 -0.92
N LEU A 572 20.05 4.66 -2.22
CA LEU A 572 21.38 4.31 -2.75
C LEU A 572 22.39 5.44 -2.56
N ARG A 573 21.91 6.68 -2.49
CA ARG A 573 22.76 7.85 -2.27
C ARG A 573 23.40 7.81 -0.88
N GLU A 574 22.63 7.52 0.15
CA GLU A 574 23.14 7.34 1.51
C GLU A 574 24.15 6.18 1.59
N VAL A 575 23.91 5.08 0.86
CA VAL A 575 24.85 3.96 0.75
C VAL A 575 26.19 4.43 0.16
N VAL A 576 26.15 5.17 -0.95
CA VAL A 576 27.37 5.69 -1.59
C VAL A 576 28.10 6.67 -0.69
N GLU A 577 27.39 7.56 0.00
CA GLU A 577 27.98 8.52 0.95
C GLU A 577 28.61 7.82 2.15
N PHE A 578 27.99 6.75 2.65
CA PHE A 578 28.55 5.93 3.72
C PHE A 578 29.90 5.32 3.34
N TYR A 579 30.00 4.73 2.14
CA TYR A 579 31.26 4.17 1.65
C TYR A 579 32.28 5.25 1.26
N ASP A 580 31.84 6.39 0.72
CA ASP A 580 32.71 7.53 0.42
C ASP A 580 33.41 8.08 1.67
N ASN A 581 32.73 8.03 2.82
CA ASN A 581 33.29 8.38 4.13
C ASN A 581 34.19 7.28 4.73
N GLY A 582 34.28 6.11 4.11
CA GLY A 582 35.11 5.00 4.60
C GLY A 582 34.48 4.19 5.73
N GLY A 583 33.15 4.08 5.77
CA GLY A 583 32.45 3.25 6.75
C GLY A 583 32.58 3.76 8.19
N VAL A 584 32.51 2.84 9.18
CA VAL A 584 32.69 3.18 10.60
C VAL A 584 33.95 2.52 11.16
N ALA A 585 34.95 3.34 11.49
CA ALA A 585 36.22 2.87 12.02
C ALA A 585 36.07 2.03 13.30
N ASN A 586 36.67 0.84 13.28
CA ASN A 586 36.76 -0.09 14.41
C ASN A 586 37.94 -1.06 14.20
N GLU A 587 38.30 -1.83 15.22
CA GLU A 587 39.48 -2.71 15.22
C GLU A 587 39.39 -3.90 14.26
N LEU A 588 38.19 -4.22 13.77
CA LEU A 588 37.92 -5.32 12.83
C LEU A 588 37.41 -4.82 11.48
N LEU A 589 37.52 -3.51 11.18
CA LEU A 589 37.06 -2.95 9.92
C LEU A 589 37.81 -3.62 8.75
N ASP A 590 37.08 -3.95 7.69
CA ASP A 590 37.70 -4.53 6.51
C ASP A 590 38.72 -3.55 5.88
N PRO A 591 39.97 -3.97 5.59
CA PRO A 591 41.01 -3.08 5.06
C PRO A 591 40.68 -2.42 3.71
N LEU A 592 39.71 -2.96 2.95
CA LEU A 592 39.25 -2.37 1.70
C LEU A 592 38.37 -1.14 1.92
N ILE A 593 37.79 -0.99 3.11
CA ILE A 593 36.89 0.11 3.45
C ILE A 593 37.71 1.34 3.87
N ARG A 594 37.66 2.39 3.06
CA ARG A 594 38.42 3.62 3.22
C ARG A 594 37.72 4.80 2.54
N PRO A 595 38.00 6.04 2.94
CA PRO A 595 37.43 7.21 2.25
C PRO A 595 37.77 7.23 0.76
N LEU A 596 36.80 7.56 -0.08
CA LEU A 596 36.92 7.47 -1.54
C LEU A 596 37.15 8.84 -2.21
N GLY A 597 36.73 9.93 -1.57
CA GLY A 597 36.94 11.29 -2.04
C GLY A 597 36.14 11.61 -3.31
N LEU A 598 34.90 11.14 -3.36
CA LEU A 598 33.98 11.33 -4.47
C LEU A 598 33.32 12.71 -4.40
N ASN A 599 33.24 13.40 -5.54
CA ASN A 599 32.43 14.61 -5.65
C ASN A 599 30.95 14.26 -5.91
N GLU A 600 30.06 15.26 -5.84
CA GLU A 600 28.61 15.06 -5.99
C GLU A 600 28.18 14.45 -7.34
N SER A 601 28.88 14.81 -8.43
CA SER A 601 28.59 14.21 -9.74
C SER A 601 29.01 12.74 -9.79
N GLU A 602 30.16 12.39 -9.20
CA GLU A 602 30.65 11.02 -9.15
C GLU A 602 29.72 10.13 -8.32
N LYS A 603 29.24 10.62 -7.17
CA LYS A 603 28.26 9.90 -6.35
C LYS A 603 26.97 9.64 -7.13
N GLN A 604 26.48 10.64 -7.86
CA GLN A 604 25.27 10.50 -8.67
C GLN A 604 25.47 9.52 -9.83
N ASP A 605 26.61 9.56 -10.51
CA ASP A 605 26.93 8.63 -11.60
C ASP A 605 26.99 7.17 -11.09
N LEU A 606 27.54 6.91 -9.91
CA LEU A 606 27.50 5.59 -9.25
C LEU A 606 26.07 5.11 -8.96
N VAL A 607 25.21 6.00 -8.44
CA VAL A 607 23.79 5.68 -8.22
C VAL A 607 23.11 5.30 -9.53
N THR A 608 23.34 6.08 -10.60
CA THR A 608 22.77 5.78 -11.93
C THR A 608 23.30 4.47 -12.50
N PHE A 609 24.57 4.13 -12.27
CA PHE A 609 25.11 2.80 -12.61
C PHE A 609 24.39 1.68 -11.85
N MET A 610 24.23 1.79 -10.52
CA MET A 610 23.52 0.76 -9.74
C MET A 610 22.05 0.59 -10.16
N GLN A 611 21.38 1.67 -10.57
CA GLN A 611 20.03 1.61 -11.13
C GLN A 611 19.95 0.80 -12.43
N SER A 612 21.01 0.82 -13.24
CA SER A 612 21.09 0.07 -14.50
C SER A 612 21.24 -1.45 -14.31
N LEU A 613 21.39 -1.94 -13.07
CA LEU A 613 21.54 -3.36 -12.74
C LEU A 613 20.20 -4.08 -12.55
N THR A 614 19.08 -3.40 -12.79
CA THR A 614 17.73 -3.98 -12.73
C THR A 614 17.45 -4.83 -13.97
N GLY A 615 17.09 -6.10 -13.78
CA GLY A 615 16.86 -7.04 -14.88
C GLY A 615 15.65 -6.66 -15.75
N GLY A 616 15.74 -6.92 -17.05
CA GLY A 616 14.67 -6.63 -18.00
C GLY A 616 13.45 -7.56 -17.88
N ASN A 617 13.58 -8.69 -17.17
CA ASN A 617 12.50 -9.67 -16.98
C ASN A 617 11.82 -9.61 -15.60
N VAL A 618 12.12 -8.62 -14.76
CA VAL A 618 11.58 -8.53 -13.39
C VAL A 618 10.04 -8.47 -13.40
N ASP A 619 9.43 -7.68 -14.29
CA ASP A 619 7.97 -7.62 -14.43
C ASP A 619 7.32 -8.98 -14.73
N THR A 620 8.01 -9.85 -15.49
CA THR A 620 7.54 -11.21 -15.77
C THR A 620 7.54 -12.07 -14.51
N LEU A 621 8.58 -11.94 -13.67
CA LEU A 621 8.67 -12.67 -12.40
C LEU A 621 7.60 -12.23 -11.40
N VAL A 622 7.29 -10.92 -11.37
CA VAL A 622 6.22 -10.37 -10.53
C VAL A 622 4.84 -10.81 -11.04
N ALA A 623 4.62 -10.82 -12.37
CA ALA A 623 3.38 -11.32 -12.95
C ALA A 623 3.13 -12.80 -12.58
N ASP A 624 4.17 -13.63 -12.63
CA ASP A 624 4.08 -15.05 -12.25
C ASP A 624 3.71 -15.22 -10.77
N ALA A 625 4.33 -14.42 -9.90
CA ALA A 625 4.04 -14.40 -8.49
C ALA A 625 2.56 -14.09 -8.20
N PHE A 626 1.97 -13.11 -8.88
CA PHE A 626 0.55 -12.80 -8.74
C PHE A 626 -0.37 -13.87 -9.33
N ALA A 627 0.13 -14.76 -10.19
CA ALA A 627 -0.61 -15.92 -10.66
C ALA A 627 -0.57 -17.11 -9.68
N ALA A 628 0.17 -17.01 -8.57
CA ALA A 628 0.20 -18.05 -7.55
C ALA A 628 -1.12 -18.09 -6.76
N PRO A 629 -1.64 -19.29 -6.44
CA PRO A 629 -2.85 -19.40 -5.63
C PRO A 629 -2.59 -18.95 -4.19
N VAL A 630 -3.25 -17.87 -3.76
CA VAL A 630 -3.23 -17.41 -2.37
C VAL A 630 -4.19 -18.29 -1.58
N SER A 631 -3.65 -19.14 -0.72
CA SER A 631 -4.39 -20.22 -0.07
C SER A 631 -5.12 -19.76 1.22
N ASP A 632 -5.93 -18.70 1.12
CA ASP A 632 -6.84 -18.26 2.21
C ASP A 632 -8.21 -18.97 2.17
N VAL A 633 -8.47 -19.79 1.16
CA VAL A 633 -9.80 -20.36 0.87
C VAL A 633 -9.74 -21.87 0.73
N GLY A 634 -10.22 -22.60 1.74
CA GLY A 634 -10.49 -24.03 1.60
C GLY A 634 -11.64 -24.28 0.60
N LYS A 635 -11.78 -25.51 0.10
CA LYS A 635 -12.85 -25.93 -0.85
C LYS A 635 -14.31 -25.62 -0.42
N GLY A 636 -14.54 -25.12 0.79
CA GLY A 636 -15.85 -24.71 1.31
C GLY A 636 -16.08 -23.20 1.41
N ASP A 637 -15.13 -22.36 1.00
CA ASP A 637 -15.28 -20.90 1.03
C ASP A 637 -16.00 -20.39 -0.23
N PRO A 638 -17.13 -19.68 -0.11
CA PRO A 638 -17.90 -19.15 -1.24
C PRO A 638 -17.16 -18.10 -2.10
N SER A 639 -15.95 -17.68 -1.70
CA SER A 639 -15.08 -16.80 -2.49
C SER A 639 -14.15 -17.54 -3.46
N TRP A 640 -14.25 -18.87 -3.59
CA TRP A 640 -13.60 -19.63 -4.66
C TRP A 640 -14.23 -19.29 -6.01
N VAL A 641 -13.61 -18.38 -6.75
CA VAL A 641 -13.96 -18.13 -8.14
C VAL A 641 -13.62 -19.40 -8.94
N HIS A 642 -14.64 -20.19 -9.29
CA HIS A 642 -14.60 -21.19 -10.35
C HIS A 642 -14.19 -20.48 -11.67
N GLY A 643 -12.88 -20.38 -11.90
CA GLY A 643 -12.34 -20.03 -13.21
C GLY A 643 -12.34 -21.26 -14.11
N THR A 644 -13.27 -21.28 -15.06
CA THR A 644 -13.33 -22.11 -16.29
C THR A 644 -14.05 -23.47 -16.22
N ASP A 645 -15.39 -23.42 -16.22
CA ASP A 645 -16.16 -24.31 -17.10
C ASP A 645 -16.04 -23.76 -18.54
N VAL A 646 -15.07 -24.30 -19.28
CA VAL A 646 -15.14 -24.33 -20.76
C VAL A 646 -15.37 -25.78 -21.15
N GLU A 647 -16.61 -26.24 -21.02
CA GLU A 647 -17.04 -27.42 -21.77
C GLU A 647 -17.22 -27.01 -23.24
N VAL A 648 -16.34 -27.53 -24.08
CA VAL A 648 -16.59 -27.61 -25.52
C VAL A 648 -17.71 -28.64 -25.73
N ARG A 649 -18.92 -28.14 -25.96
CA ARG A 649 -19.86 -28.65 -26.98
C ARG A 649 -21.00 -27.69 -27.27
#